data_AF-A0A0P5E1K4-F1
#
_entry.id   AF-A0A0P5E1K4-F1
#
_cell.length_a   1.000
_cell.length_b   1.000
_cell.length_c   1.000
_cell.angle_alpha   90.00
_cell.angle_beta   90.00
_cell.angle_gamma   90.00
#
_symmetry.space_group_name_H-M   'P 1'
#
loop_
_entity.id
_entity.type
_entity.pdbx_description
1 polymer ?
#
loop_
_entity_poly.entity_id
_entity_poly.type
_entity_poly.pdbx_seq_one_letter_code
_entity_poly.pdbx_strand_id
1 'polypeptide(L)'
;MMDPSCLENVAISEVNGTTVLNELNVIIPENVVPNGTHPDPDGSAPVIYDIMKEKSQDLSVGSDFSEVVNQVDPLQSDHEERYNSLLEERNNCQKEILELRSHLIKSEEYWQQQLAKLKTEYESKLSKVQKERDSMVVKYAHSEKEVIVAHSQRDSMEKKMKDSFKERDVLLEKIKAMNNEKARVCNMLEVKSNEYFASQREVDRLKEEVNSREIKLRWGQNKLKVETESHQETQSKYEKSVQLIKLLKDEIEDLKRNCNELKSKQSDAKAINDAHLLEEKARLIMEKQSLEEKTAGYKNALKEFEMVKTRHTQLVEENSSLLSKLQVIQKERSEQEDNINQLKEQVCQQRDSLIQAQTKLAEMDGVQTQLEYQRQRDSKHQEELDLIKQSNIDLEEDMQRCRAKESELLEFTQRLTETNVRLQSELATVHEEAQLLKTHRDEILAKLEEVERKWKNAKLELTHEQENRNGEATAWARTVSEKSRLCEDLQTQVRELQNELASVRRKHAINLKELTRELRVTKKRLDQIESSSANANATHNNDGTSLGSRTSSNTSLNTTGIEHRTPEHSPSPTSAPVNMSPDWERSALFEKMVRVQRDNARKSEKLDFLEEHVQDLVAEVKKKNRIIQFFFAKEDAGSLASEASDRHKAEMAKHGGIMSSMYNMKSLDNGLSLELSMEINQKLQSVLEDTLLKNIMLKDNLSTLGAEVARISQQYQSLLQQQKQA
;
A
#
# COMPACT_ATOMS: atom_id res chain seq x y z
N MET A 1 -25.09 -1.51 21.43
CA MET A 1 -25.80 -1.06 22.65
C MET A 1 -25.01 0.10 23.24
N MET A 2 -25.55 1.31 23.10
CA MET A 2 -25.34 2.54 23.87
C MET A 2 -26.01 3.65 23.03
N ASP A 3 -26.85 4.47 23.63
CA ASP A 3 -27.76 5.35 22.89
C ASP A 3 -27.14 6.68 22.44
N PRO A 4 -27.40 7.12 21.19
CA PRO A 4 -27.24 8.50 20.75
C PRO A 4 -28.61 9.18 20.67
N SER A 5 -29.06 9.84 21.75
CA SER A 5 -30.30 10.63 21.74
C SER A 5 -30.18 11.94 22.52
N CYS A 6 -30.94 12.95 22.06
CA CYS A 6 -31.12 14.28 22.65
C CYS A 6 -29.91 15.24 22.67
N LEU A 7 -29.84 16.11 21.65
CA LEU A 7 -29.73 17.60 21.72
C LEU A 7 -29.04 18.13 20.43
N GLU A 8 -29.53 19.15 19.72
CA GLU A 8 -30.91 19.65 19.53
C GLU A 8 -30.98 20.31 18.12
N ASN A 9 -32.17 20.67 17.64
CA ASN A 9 -32.38 21.09 16.25
C ASN A 9 -31.72 22.43 15.88
N VAL A 10 -30.81 22.42 14.90
CA VAL A 10 -30.54 23.58 14.03
C VAL A 10 -30.51 23.11 12.58
N ALA A 11 -31.61 23.36 11.85
CA ALA A 11 -31.63 23.18 10.39
C ALA A 11 -30.96 24.39 9.73
N ILE A 12 -29.69 24.26 9.33
CA ILE A 12 -29.02 25.27 8.52
C ILE A 12 -29.48 25.09 7.07
N SER A 13 -30.41 25.93 6.62
CA SER A 13 -30.84 26.01 5.23
C SER A 13 -29.70 26.48 4.33
N GLU A 14 -29.59 25.90 3.13
CA GLU A 14 -28.78 26.46 2.05
C GLU A 14 -29.27 27.88 1.73
N VAL A 15 -28.38 28.88 1.90
CA VAL A 15 -28.64 30.27 1.49
C VAL A 15 -27.48 30.72 0.62
N ASN A 16 -27.79 31.10 -0.62
CA ASN A 16 -26.80 31.54 -1.59
C ASN A 16 -26.07 32.81 -1.12
N GLY A 17 -24.76 32.70 -0.90
CA GLY A 17 -23.91 33.82 -0.49
C GLY A 17 -23.65 34.81 -1.63
N THR A 18 -24.62 35.67 -1.95
CA THR A 18 -24.48 36.67 -3.03
C THR A 18 -25.17 38.02 -2.71
N THR A 19 -25.31 38.38 -1.43
CA THR A 19 -26.07 39.57 -1.02
C THR A 19 -25.49 40.34 0.17
N VAL A 20 -24.25 40.86 0.08
CA VAL A 20 -23.77 41.97 0.94
C VAL A 20 -22.97 42.99 0.12
N LEU A 21 -23.64 43.64 -0.84
CA LEU A 21 -23.14 44.82 -1.55
C LEU A 21 -24.33 45.66 -2.06
N ASN A 22 -25.20 46.12 -1.15
CA ASN A 22 -26.32 46.99 -1.52
C ASN A 22 -26.92 47.78 -0.34
N GLU A 23 -26.11 48.61 0.33
CA GLU A 23 -26.67 49.62 1.26
C GLU A 23 -25.81 50.90 1.34
N LEU A 24 -25.64 51.56 0.19
CA LEU A 24 -25.23 52.98 0.12
C LEU A 24 -25.77 53.63 -1.18
N ASN A 25 -27.08 53.50 -1.38
CA ASN A 25 -27.77 54.00 -2.57
C ASN A 25 -27.98 55.52 -2.53
N VAL A 26 -26.92 56.28 -2.78
CA VAL A 26 -27.00 57.71 -3.11
C VAL A 26 -27.00 57.84 -4.64
N ILE A 27 -28.10 58.33 -5.17
CA ILE A 27 -28.41 58.36 -6.61
C ILE A 27 -27.41 59.27 -7.35
N ILE A 28 -26.74 58.71 -8.35
CA ILE A 28 -26.06 59.48 -9.42
C ILE A 28 -26.99 59.47 -10.64
N PRO A 29 -27.65 60.58 -11.00
CA PRO A 29 -28.42 60.68 -12.24
C PRO A 29 -27.47 60.88 -13.41
N GLU A 30 -27.58 60.05 -14.44
CA GLU A 30 -26.82 60.19 -15.68
C GLU A 30 -27.53 61.13 -16.68
N ASN A 31 -26.76 61.80 -17.53
CA ASN A 31 -27.18 62.47 -18.77
C ASN A 31 -28.21 63.63 -18.69
N VAL A 32 -27.70 64.86 -18.56
CA VAL A 32 -28.14 65.97 -19.42
C VAL A 32 -26.91 66.73 -19.93
N VAL A 33 -26.70 66.72 -21.25
CA VAL A 33 -25.74 67.59 -21.95
C VAL A 33 -26.50 68.82 -22.45
N PRO A 34 -26.02 70.05 -22.15
CA PRO A 34 -25.70 70.95 -23.26
C PRO A 34 -24.52 71.92 -23.01
N ASN A 35 -23.98 72.42 -24.12
CA ASN A 35 -23.31 73.72 -24.30
C ASN A 35 -22.03 74.03 -23.50
N GLY A 36 -20.91 73.56 -24.07
CA GLY A 36 -19.88 74.45 -24.63
C GLY A 36 -19.48 75.73 -23.88
N THR A 37 -18.28 75.70 -23.30
CA THR A 37 -17.44 76.89 -23.12
C THR A 37 -16.98 77.41 -24.49
N HIS A 38 -17.77 78.32 -25.08
CA HIS A 38 -17.35 79.11 -26.24
C HIS A 38 -16.22 80.06 -25.83
N PRO A 39 -15.14 80.22 -26.60
CA PRO A 39 -14.24 81.35 -26.45
C PRO A 39 -14.93 82.60 -27.00
N ASP A 40 -15.05 83.65 -26.20
CA ASP A 40 -15.71 84.91 -26.57
C ASP A 40 -15.14 86.08 -25.72
N PRO A 41 -15.26 87.35 -26.18
CA PRO A 41 -14.03 88.00 -26.64
C PRO A 41 -13.86 89.46 -26.14
N ASP A 42 -13.21 90.29 -26.96
CA ASP A 42 -12.77 91.67 -26.76
C ASP A 42 -13.63 92.62 -25.90
N GLY A 43 -12.93 93.41 -25.08
CA GLY A 43 -13.48 94.50 -24.27
C GLY A 43 -12.38 95.13 -23.41
N SER A 44 -11.45 95.93 -23.95
CA SER A 44 -11.62 97.36 -24.24
C SER A 44 -12.13 98.15 -23.02
N ALA A 45 -11.47 99.21 -22.53
CA ALA A 45 -10.32 100.00 -23.02
C ALA A 45 -9.80 100.92 -21.87
N PRO A 46 -9.00 101.99 -22.11
CA PRO A 46 -8.09 102.28 -23.22
C PRO A 46 -6.67 102.66 -22.77
N VAL A 47 -5.79 102.92 -23.74
CA VAL A 47 -4.62 103.78 -23.56
C VAL A 47 -5.08 105.20 -23.20
N ILE A 48 -4.83 105.65 -21.97
CA ILE A 48 -4.97 107.07 -21.56
C ILE A 48 -3.71 107.51 -20.81
N TYR A 49 -2.63 107.75 -21.55
CA TYR A 49 -1.53 108.62 -21.09
C TYR A 49 -0.83 109.40 -22.23
N ASP A 50 -1.00 108.99 -23.50
CA ASP A 50 -0.39 109.68 -24.65
C ASP A 50 -1.27 110.73 -25.35
N ILE A 51 -2.55 110.91 -24.97
CA ILE A 51 -3.48 111.87 -25.62
C ILE A 51 -3.75 113.11 -24.74
N MET A 52 -2.74 113.59 -24.02
CA MET A 52 -2.75 114.90 -23.33
C MET A 52 -1.51 115.76 -23.61
N LYS A 53 -0.81 115.52 -24.74
CA LYS A 53 0.37 116.30 -25.14
C LYS A 53 0.20 117.13 -26.43
N GLU A 54 -0.95 117.03 -27.10
CA GLU A 54 -1.16 117.60 -28.44
C GLU A 54 -2.45 118.44 -28.57
N LYS A 55 -2.84 119.18 -27.52
CA LYS A 55 -3.91 120.20 -27.64
C LYS A 55 -3.88 121.38 -26.66
N SER A 56 -2.69 121.79 -26.23
CA SER A 56 -2.46 122.94 -25.33
C SER A 56 -1.60 124.04 -25.97
N GLN A 57 -1.80 124.27 -27.28
CA GLN A 57 -1.50 125.55 -27.93
C GLN A 57 -2.84 126.23 -28.27
N ASP A 58 -2.82 127.55 -28.43
CA ASP A 58 -3.98 128.42 -28.63
C ASP A 58 -5.00 128.47 -27.48
N LEU A 59 -4.57 129.04 -26.34
CA LEU A 59 -5.33 130.14 -25.71
C LEU A 59 -4.45 130.94 -24.72
N SER A 60 -4.40 132.25 -24.91
CA SER A 60 -3.74 133.19 -24.00
C SER A 60 -4.75 133.74 -22.99
N VAL A 61 -4.39 133.80 -21.70
CA VAL A 61 -4.71 134.84 -20.69
C VAL A 61 -4.42 134.33 -19.27
N GLY A 62 -3.95 135.20 -18.37
CA GLY A 62 -4.37 135.18 -16.96
C GLY A 62 -3.48 134.46 -15.93
N SER A 63 -2.42 135.16 -15.49
CA SER A 63 -1.74 135.23 -14.18
C SER A 63 -1.89 134.19 -13.03
N ASP A 64 -2.98 133.41 -12.91
CA ASP A 64 -3.37 132.76 -11.64
C ASP A 64 -3.01 131.26 -11.54
N PHE A 65 -2.34 130.69 -12.55
CA PHE A 65 -2.06 129.25 -12.58
C PHE A 65 -0.89 128.80 -11.67
N SER A 66 -0.04 129.72 -11.21
CA SER A 66 1.18 129.41 -10.45
C SER A 66 0.89 128.89 -9.03
N GLU A 67 -0.21 129.35 -8.41
CA GLU A 67 -0.51 129.01 -7.00
C GLU A 67 -1.18 127.62 -6.86
N VAL A 68 -1.81 127.13 -7.92
CA VAL A 68 -2.44 125.79 -7.97
C VAL A 68 -1.38 124.70 -8.15
N VAL A 69 -0.43 124.86 -9.06
CA VAL A 69 0.63 123.85 -9.32
C VAL A 69 1.43 123.54 -8.06
N ASN A 70 1.81 124.58 -7.29
CA ASN A 70 2.54 124.44 -6.03
C ASN A 70 1.77 123.69 -4.91
N GLN A 71 0.45 123.50 -5.06
CA GLN A 71 -0.35 122.68 -4.13
C GLN A 71 -0.66 121.28 -4.69
N VAL A 72 -0.63 121.09 -6.01
CA VAL A 72 -0.90 119.80 -6.66
C VAL A 72 0.32 118.87 -6.59
N ASP A 73 1.53 119.36 -6.89
CA ASP A 73 2.74 118.50 -6.92
C ASP A 73 2.98 117.72 -5.60
N PRO A 74 2.86 118.31 -4.40
CA PRO A 74 3.04 117.57 -3.14
C PRO A 74 1.94 116.52 -2.90
N LEU A 75 0.69 116.81 -3.25
CA LEU A 75 -0.43 115.87 -3.13
C LEU A 75 -0.29 114.71 -4.13
N GLN A 76 0.18 115.00 -5.33
CA GLN A 76 0.43 113.98 -6.35
C GLN A 76 1.57 113.04 -5.92
N SER A 77 2.60 113.57 -5.24
CA SER A 77 3.66 112.77 -4.61
C SER A 77 3.15 111.90 -3.44
N ASP A 78 2.32 112.42 -2.52
CA ASP A 78 1.72 111.61 -1.43
C ASP A 78 0.81 110.49 -1.97
N HIS A 79 0.06 110.77 -3.04
CA HIS A 79 -0.74 109.77 -3.73
C HIS A 79 0.12 108.70 -4.42
N GLU A 80 1.25 109.07 -5.02
CA GLU A 80 2.17 108.14 -5.68
C GLU A 80 2.96 107.28 -4.67
N GLU A 81 3.42 107.85 -3.55
CA GLU A 81 4.01 107.07 -2.44
C GLU A 81 2.99 106.09 -1.82
N ARG A 82 1.75 106.52 -1.59
CA ARG A 82 0.67 105.62 -1.14
C ARG A 82 0.34 104.52 -2.14
N TYR A 83 0.31 104.83 -3.43
CA TYR A 83 0.09 103.82 -4.47
C TYR A 83 1.22 102.79 -4.49
N ASN A 84 2.48 103.24 -4.40
CA ASN A 84 3.64 102.35 -4.35
C ASN A 84 3.65 101.48 -3.07
N SER A 85 3.29 102.06 -1.91
CA SER A 85 3.15 101.31 -0.65
C SER A 85 2.06 100.23 -0.74
N LEU A 86 0.86 100.57 -1.22
CA LEU A 86 -0.22 99.60 -1.44
C LEU A 86 0.14 98.53 -2.48
N LEU A 87 0.94 98.89 -3.50
CA LEU A 87 1.46 97.95 -4.49
C LEU A 87 2.49 96.99 -3.88
N GLU A 88 3.35 97.48 -2.97
CA GLU A 88 4.30 96.64 -2.23
C GLU A 88 3.60 95.71 -1.23
N GLU A 89 2.62 96.21 -0.46
CA GLU A 89 1.74 95.39 0.40
C GLU A 89 1.06 94.29 -0.42
N ARG A 90 0.40 94.64 -1.54
CA ARG A 90 -0.23 93.68 -2.45
C ARG A 90 0.76 92.66 -2.98
N ASN A 91 1.99 93.08 -3.33
CA ASN A 91 3.02 92.18 -3.82
C ASN A 91 3.55 91.24 -2.73
N ASN A 92 3.61 91.70 -1.47
CA ASN A 92 4.03 90.89 -0.34
C ASN A 92 2.96 89.88 0.08
N CYS A 93 1.68 90.27 0.15
CA CYS A 93 0.57 89.32 0.31
C CYS A 93 0.51 88.31 -0.85
N GLN A 94 0.83 88.72 -2.08
CA GLN A 94 0.88 87.80 -3.23
C GLN A 94 2.04 86.78 -3.13
N LYS A 95 3.19 87.14 -2.53
CA LYS A 95 4.27 86.18 -2.18
C LYS A 95 3.80 85.21 -1.09
N GLU A 96 3.23 85.71 0.00
CA GLU A 96 2.74 84.91 1.12
C GLU A 96 1.69 83.88 0.66
N ILE A 97 0.75 84.28 -0.20
CA ILE A 97 -0.24 83.36 -0.81
C ILE A 97 0.44 82.27 -1.65
N LEU A 98 1.54 82.56 -2.36
CA LEU A 98 2.29 81.55 -3.12
C LEU A 98 3.08 80.60 -2.19
N GLU A 99 3.66 81.10 -1.12
CA GLU A 99 4.36 80.30 -0.11
C GLU A 99 3.40 79.38 0.65
N LEU A 100 2.25 79.89 1.10
CA LEU A 100 1.18 79.10 1.72
C LEU A 100 0.63 78.03 0.77
N ARG A 101 0.44 78.34 -0.52
CA ARG A 101 0.07 77.35 -1.55
C ARG A 101 1.16 76.28 -1.72
N SER A 102 2.44 76.67 -1.72
CA SER A 102 3.56 75.72 -1.80
C SER A 102 3.61 74.79 -0.58
N HIS A 103 3.35 75.32 0.63
CA HIS A 103 3.26 74.52 1.85
C HIS A 103 2.04 73.58 1.86
N LEU A 104 0.89 74.03 1.35
CA LEU A 104 -0.31 73.20 1.23
C LEU A 104 -0.07 72.01 0.28
N ILE A 105 0.49 72.26 -0.91
CA ILE A 105 0.82 71.22 -1.90
C ILE A 105 1.80 70.20 -1.31
N LYS A 106 2.89 70.64 -0.68
CA LYS A 106 3.87 69.74 -0.02
C LYS A 106 3.24 68.90 1.10
N SER A 107 2.29 69.46 1.84
CA SER A 107 1.53 68.73 2.87
C SER A 107 0.61 67.69 2.23
N GLU A 108 -0.10 68.05 1.15
CA GLU A 108 -0.95 67.12 0.42
C GLU A 108 -0.16 65.97 -0.22
N GLU A 109 0.94 66.27 -0.92
CA GLU A 109 1.89 65.28 -1.46
C GLU A 109 2.40 64.32 -0.38
N TYR A 110 2.75 64.85 0.81
CA TYR A 110 3.16 64.03 1.94
C TYR A 110 2.03 63.08 2.39
N TRP A 111 0.80 63.58 2.59
CA TRP A 111 -0.33 62.74 3.00
C TRP A 111 -0.74 61.72 1.94
N GLN A 112 -0.74 62.09 0.65
CA GLN A 112 -0.94 61.17 -0.47
C GLN A 112 0.12 60.06 -0.46
N GLN A 113 1.40 60.37 -0.23
CA GLN A 113 2.46 59.37 -0.10
C GLN A 113 2.28 58.44 1.11
N GLN A 114 1.84 58.94 2.27
CA GLN A 114 1.56 58.07 3.41
C GLN A 114 0.35 57.17 3.16
N LEU A 115 -0.71 57.70 2.55
CA LEU A 115 -1.90 56.92 2.17
C LEU A 115 -1.55 55.82 1.16
N ALA A 116 -0.70 56.11 0.16
CA ALA A 116 -0.22 55.13 -0.81
C ALA A 116 0.64 54.03 -0.18
N LYS A 117 1.55 54.38 0.75
CA LYS A 117 2.34 53.39 1.52
C LYS A 117 1.42 52.49 2.34
N LEU A 118 0.48 53.07 3.09
CA LEU A 118 -0.46 52.33 3.91
C LEU A 118 -1.34 51.39 3.07
N LYS A 119 -1.83 51.86 1.92
CA LYS A 119 -2.59 51.06 0.95
C LYS A 119 -1.79 49.84 0.46
N THR A 120 -0.56 50.04 -0.01
CA THR A 120 0.28 48.93 -0.49
C THR A 120 0.67 47.94 0.62
N GLU A 121 0.79 48.40 1.88
CA GLU A 121 0.98 47.51 3.03
C GLU A 121 -0.27 46.65 3.32
N TYR A 122 -1.47 47.23 3.28
CA TYR A 122 -2.72 46.49 3.42
C TYR A 122 -2.95 45.51 2.26
N GLU A 123 -2.67 45.89 1.02
CA GLU A 123 -2.73 45.00 -0.15
C GLU A 123 -1.74 43.83 -0.02
N SER A 124 -0.52 44.10 0.47
CA SER A 124 0.49 43.07 0.76
C SER A 124 0.03 42.09 1.86
N LYS A 125 -0.57 42.62 2.94
CA LYS A 125 -1.15 41.81 4.03
C LYS A 125 -2.31 40.95 3.54
N LEU A 126 -3.25 41.52 2.77
CA LEU A 126 -4.39 40.81 2.20
C LEU A 126 -3.93 39.70 1.24
N SER A 127 -2.92 39.96 0.39
CA SER A 127 -2.34 38.96 -0.51
C SER A 127 -1.70 37.78 0.24
N LYS A 128 -1.05 38.03 1.39
CA LYS A 128 -0.50 36.97 2.25
C LYS A 128 -1.59 36.11 2.87
N VAL A 129 -2.60 36.73 3.50
CA VAL A 129 -3.73 36.02 4.11
C VAL A 129 -4.49 35.19 3.07
N GLN A 130 -4.70 35.71 1.86
CA GLN A 130 -5.30 34.97 0.74
C GLN A 130 -4.46 33.73 0.39
N LYS A 131 -3.14 33.87 0.21
CA LYS A 131 -2.22 32.76 -0.11
C LYS A 131 -2.13 31.72 1.02
N GLU A 132 -2.19 32.16 2.28
CA GLU A 132 -2.19 31.28 3.45
C GLU A 132 -3.49 30.48 3.54
N ARG A 133 -4.66 31.11 3.31
CA ARG A 133 -5.95 30.43 3.19
C ARG A 133 -5.93 29.41 2.05
N ASP A 134 -5.48 29.80 0.87
CA ASP A 134 -5.49 28.92 -0.31
C ASP A 134 -4.51 27.74 -0.13
N SER A 135 -3.36 27.97 0.51
CA SER A 135 -2.45 26.89 0.95
C SER A 135 -3.11 25.95 1.96
N MET A 136 -3.91 26.47 2.90
CA MET A 136 -4.64 25.66 3.88
C MET A 136 -5.72 24.79 3.22
N VAL A 137 -6.48 25.33 2.26
CA VAL A 137 -7.47 24.57 1.48
C VAL A 137 -6.80 23.45 0.69
N VAL A 138 -5.68 23.72 0.02
CA VAL A 138 -4.91 22.69 -0.72
C VAL A 138 -4.38 21.60 0.21
N LYS A 139 -3.87 21.96 1.40
CA LYS A 139 -3.42 20.99 2.41
C LYS A 139 -4.56 20.12 2.92
N TYR A 140 -5.72 20.72 3.23
CA TYR A 140 -6.89 19.98 3.70
C TYR A 140 -7.42 19.01 2.64
N ALA A 141 -7.51 19.45 1.37
CA ALA A 141 -7.89 18.58 0.25
C ALA A 141 -6.87 17.44 0.00
N HIS A 142 -5.59 17.64 0.34
CA HIS A 142 -4.59 16.58 0.30
C HIS A 142 -4.81 15.54 1.40
N SER A 143 -4.94 15.98 2.66
CA SER A 143 -5.19 15.07 3.79
C SER A 143 -6.52 14.31 3.66
N GLU A 144 -7.57 14.95 3.14
CA GLU A 144 -8.86 14.29 2.89
C GLU A 144 -8.72 13.19 1.82
N LYS A 145 -7.98 13.47 0.74
CA LYS A 145 -7.64 12.46 -0.27
C LYS A 145 -6.83 11.29 0.31
N GLU A 146 -5.86 11.57 1.18
CA GLU A 146 -5.07 10.52 1.86
C GLU A 146 -5.95 9.66 2.78
N VAL A 147 -6.88 10.26 3.53
CA VAL A 147 -7.87 9.54 4.35
C VAL A 147 -8.76 8.65 3.50
N ILE A 148 -9.29 9.15 2.37
CA ILE A 148 -10.11 8.37 1.44
C ILE A 148 -9.32 7.19 0.84
N VAL A 149 -8.06 7.39 0.46
CA VAL A 149 -7.18 6.32 -0.05
C VAL A 149 -6.90 5.28 1.04
N ALA A 150 -6.59 5.70 2.26
CA ALA A 150 -6.36 4.81 3.39
C ALA A 150 -7.62 4.00 3.74
N HIS A 151 -8.82 4.62 3.69
CA HIS A 151 -10.08 3.94 3.90
C HIS A 151 -10.35 2.88 2.82
N SER A 152 -10.16 3.22 1.55
CA SER A 152 -10.31 2.28 0.43
C SER A 152 -9.34 1.09 0.50
N GLN A 153 -8.09 1.34 0.92
CA GLN A 153 -7.12 0.28 1.19
C GLN A 153 -7.55 -0.59 2.38
N ARG A 154 -8.04 0.00 3.47
CA ARG A 154 -8.57 -0.72 4.65
C ARG A 154 -9.73 -1.64 4.26
N ASP A 155 -10.71 -1.14 3.51
CA ASP A 155 -11.87 -1.94 3.05
C ASP A 155 -11.44 -3.08 2.12
N SER A 156 -10.46 -2.84 1.24
CA SER A 156 -9.88 -3.87 0.35
C SER A 156 -9.18 -4.99 1.13
N MET A 157 -8.42 -4.65 2.17
CA MET A 157 -7.78 -5.64 3.03
C MET A 157 -8.79 -6.37 3.93
N GLU A 158 -9.81 -5.67 4.44
CA GLU A 158 -10.91 -6.27 5.21
C GLU A 158 -11.71 -7.27 4.36
N LYS A 159 -11.94 -6.97 3.07
CA LYS A 159 -12.54 -7.92 2.13
C LYS A 159 -11.66 -9.16 1.95
N LYS A 160 -10.37 -8.99 1.66
CA LYS A 160 -9.42 -10.12 1.52
C LYS A 160 -9.41 -10.99 2.77
N MET A 161 -9.34 -10.39 3.96
CA MET A 161 -9.40 -11.08 5.25
C MET A 161 -10.68 -11.91 5.40
N LYS A 162 -11.85 -11.35 5.04
CA LYS A 162 -13.13 -12.06 5.05
C LYS A 162 -13.19 -13.21 4.04
N ASP A 163 -12.55 -13.08 2.88
CA ASP A 163 -12.50 -14.12 1.86
C ASP A 163 -11.55 -15.27 2.28
N SER A 164 -10.37 -14.96 2.85
CA SER A 164 -9.47 -15.96 3.45
C SER A 164 -10.07 -16.69 4.67
N PHE A 165 -10.97 -16.05 5.44
CA PHE A 165 -11.72 -16.75 6.48
C PHE A 165 -12.67 -17.81 5.92
N LYS A 166 -13.37 -17.53 4.80
CA LYS A 166 -14.23 -18.52 4.14
C LYS A 166 -13.41 -19.71 3.62
N GLU A 167 -12.25 -19.42 3.02
CA GLU A 167 -11.33 -20.45 2.51
C GLU A 167 -10.81 -21.34 3.65
N ARG A 168 -10.37 -20.74 4.77
CA ARG A 168 -10.02 -21.48 6.00
C ARG A 168 -11.16 -22.39 6.46
N ASP A 169 -12.39 -21.90 6.46
CA ASP A 169 -13.55 -22.66 6.94
C ASP A 169 -13.91 -23.82 5.99
N VAL A 170 -13.78 -23.62 4.67
CA VAL A 170 -13.87 -24.70 3.67
C VAL A 170 -12.77 -25.75 3.87
N LEU A 171 -11.53 -25.33 4.14
CA LEU A 171 -10.42 -26.24 4.44
C LEU A 171 -10.65 -27.01 5.74
N LEU A 172 -11.23 -26.39 6.77
CA LEU A 172 -11.61 -27.05 8.03
C LEU A 172 -12.68 -28.13 7.82
N GLU A 173 -13.71 -27.88 7.00
CA GLU A 173 -14.68 -28.92 6.65
C GLU A 173 -14.06 -30.05 5.79
N LYS A 174 -13.14 -29.72 4.87
CA LYS A 174 -12.38 -30.73 4.12
C LYS A 174 -11.53 -31.61 5.06
N ILE A 175 -10.91 -31.03 6.10
CA ILE A 175 -10.17 -31.76 7.13
C ILE A 175 -11.10 -32.67 7.95
N LYS A 176 -12.32 -32.23 8.30
CA LYS A 176 -13.30 -33.10 8.98
C LYS A 176 -13.74 -34.26 8.10
N ALA A 177 -14.03 -34.00 6.81
CA ALA A 177 -14.39 -35.05 5.85
C ALA A 177 -13.27 -36.10 5.70
N MET A 178 -12.02 -35.67 5.56
CA MET A 178 -10.86 -36.58 5.49
C MET A 178 -10.65 -37.38 6.79
N ASN A 179 -10.90 -36.80 7.97
CA ASN A 179 -10.83 -37.53 9.24
C ASN A 179 -11.96 -38.58 9.38
N ASN A 180 -13.17 -38.26 8.91
CA ASN A 180 -14.28 -39.23 8.88
C ASN A 180 -13.98 -40.39 7.93
N GLU A 181 -13.42 -40.12 6.75
CA GLU A 181 -13.02 -41.16 5.80
C GLU A 181 -11.84 -42.00 6.33
N LYS A 182 -10.85 -41.37 6.97
CA LYS A 182 -9.78 -42.07 7.69
C LYS A 182 -10.35 -43.04 8.74
N ALA A 183 -11.30 -42.60 9.56
CA ALA A 183 -11.95 -43.46 10.54
C ALA A 183 -12.73 -44.61 9.87
N ARG A 184 -13.44 -44.35 8.77
CA ARG A 184 -14.12 -45.38 7.97
C ARG A 184 -13.14 -46.45 7.43
N VAL A 185 -11.98 -46.03 6.93
CA VAL A 185 -10.92 -46.92 6.43
C VAL A 185 -10.28 -47.71 7.56
N CYS A 186 -9.99 -47.09 8.72
CA CYS A 186 -9.50 -47.81 9.90
C CYS A 186 -10.47 -48.92 10.34
N ASN A 187 -11.76 -48.61 10.50
CA ASN A 187 -12.78 -49.58 10.86
C ASN A 187 -12.88 -50.74 9.83
N MET A 188 -12.74 -50.42 8.54
CA MET A 188 -12.75 -51.42 7.46
C MET A 188 -11.51 -52.33 7.51
N LEU A 189 -10.34 -51.80 7.85
CA LEU A 189 -9.11 -52.57 8.06
C LEU A 189 -9.21 -53.46 9.31
N GLU A 190 -9.80 -52.98 10.41
CA GLU A 190 -10.07 -53.79 11.60
C GLU A 190 -11.02 -54.97 11.31
N VAL A 191 -12.10 -54.73 10.56
CA VAL A 191 -13.01 -55.80 10.11
C VAL A 191 -12.25 -56.83 9.25
N LYS A 192 -11.43 -56.39 8.28
CA LYS A 192 -10.66 -57.30 7.42
C LYS A 192 -9.54 -58.04 8.18
N SER A 193 -8.95 -57.43 9.19
CA SER A 193 -8.02 -58.09 10.12
C SER A 193 -8.72 -59.21 10.90
N ASN A 194 -9.92 -58.94 11.43
CA ASN A 194 -10.72 -59.94 12.14
C ASN A 194 -11.20 -61.08 11.22
N GLU A 195 -11.61 -60.78 9.98
CA GLU A 195 -11.91 -61.81 8.96
C GLU A 195 -10.69 -62.68 8.67
N TYR A 196 -9.51 -62.09 8.47
CA TYR A 196 -8.26 -62.81 8.26
C TYR A 196 -7.92 -63.73 9.42
N PHE A 197 -8.02 -63.27 10.67
CA PHE A 197 -7.81 -64.11 11.86
C PHE A 197 -8.85 -65.24 11.98
N ALA A 198 -10.09 -65.04 11.55
CA ALA A 198 -11.09 -66.10 11.50
C ALA A 198 -10.75 -67.14 10.43
N SER A 199 -10.40 -66.71 9.21
CA SER A 199 -9.97 -67.59 8.12
C SER A 199 -8.70 -68.37 8.47
N GLN A 200 -7.73 -67.75 9.14
CA GLN A 200 -6.51 -68.42 9.59
C GLN A 200 -6.81 -69.54 10.59
N ARG A 201 -7.70 -69.31 11.57
CA ARG A 201 -8.13 -70.36 12.51
C ARG A 201 -8.82 -71.52 11.80
N GLU A 202 -9.65 -71.25 10.78
CA GLU A 202 -10.30 -72.30 9.98
C GLU A 202 -9.28 -73.08 9.14
N VAL A 203 -8.29 -72.41 8.55
CA VAL A 203 -7.17 -73.05 7.84
C VAL A 203 -6.39 -74.00 8.77
N ASP A 204 -6.10 -73.58 10.00
CA ASP A 204 -5.38 -74.43 10.96
C ASP A 204 -6.24 -75.59 11.47
N ARG A 205 -7.54 -75.36 11.73
CA ARG A 205 -8.52 -76.41 12.03
C ARG A 205 -8.63 -77.46 10.91
N LEU A 206 -8.58 -77.03 9.65
CA LEU A 206 -8.59 -77.92 8.49
C LEU A 206 -7.28 -78.71 8.34
N LYS A 207 -6.12 -78.14 8.69
CA LYS A 207 -4.84 -78.89 8.77
C LYS A 207 -4.92 -80.01 9.81
N GLU A 208 -5.49 -79.73 11.00
CA GLU A 208 -5.70 -80.74 12.04
C GLU A 208 -6.65 -81.86 11.58
N GLU A 209 -7.75 -81.52 10.89
CA GLU A 209 -8.61 -82.53 10.27
C GLU A 209 -7.90 -83.38 9.22
N VAL A 210 -7.10 -82.76 8.32
CA VAL A 210 -6.34 -83.47 7.28
C VAL A 210 -5.33 -84.42 7.91
N ASN A 211 -4.57 -83.97 8.90
CA ASN A 211 -3.64 -84.81 9.67
C ASN A 211 -4.38 -85.97 10.38
N SER A 212 -5.56 -85.71 10.97
CA SER A 212 -6.40 -86.75 11.58
C SER A 212 -6.88 -87.80 10.57
N ARG A 213 -7.27 -87.36 9.36
CA ARG A 213 -7.63 -88.26 8.25
C ARG A 213 -6.43 -89.05 7.75
N GLU A 214 -5.26 -88.42 7.64
CA GLU A 214 -4.03 -89.06 7.20
C GLU A 214 -3.56 -90.15 8.19
N ILE A 215 -3.58 -89.87 9.49
CA ILE A 215 -3.27 -90.86 10.54
C ILE A 215 -4.21 -92.07 10.44
N LYS A 216 -5.51 -91.86 10.24
CA LYS A 216 -6.50 -92.93 10.05
C LYS A 216 -6.25 -93.72 8.76
N LEU A 217 -5.88 -93.05 7.67
CA LEU A 217 -5.57 -93.68 6.38
C LEU A 217 -4.29 -94.52 6.47
N ARG A 218 -3.21 -93.99 7.06
CA ARG A 218 -1.96 -94.72 7.36
C ARG A 218 -2.23 -95.95 8.23
N TRP A 219 -3.10 -95.84 9.26
CA TRP A 219 -3.50 -96.99 10.09
C TRP A 219 -4.27 -98.05 9.28
N GLY A 220 -5.24 -97.64 8.46
CA GLY A 220 -5.98 -98.55 7.57
C GLY A 220 -5.08 -99.24 6.54
N GLN A 221 -4.13 -98.50 5.96
CA GLN A 221 -3.14 -99.02 5.02
C GLN A 221 -2.20 -100.04 5.67
N ASN A 222 -1.70 -99.77 6.88
CA ASN A 222 -0.92 -100.74 7.65
C ASN A 222 -1.74 -101.98 8.01
N LYS A 223 -3.02 -101.83 8.40
CA LYS A 223 -3.88 -102.98 8.67
C LYS A 223 -4.09 -103.83 7.41
N LEU A 224 -4.44 -103.21 6.28
CA LEU A 224 -4.60 -103.91 5.00
C LEU A 224 -3.32 -104.62 4.57
N LYS A 225 -2.15 -104.01 4.78
CA LYS A 225 -0.85 -104.65 4.56
C LYS A 225 -0.69 -105.92 5.41
N VAL A 226 -0.95 -105.86 6.72
CA VAL A 226 -0.83 -107.03 7.61
C VAL A 226 -1.80 -108.15 7.22
N GLU A 227 -3.05 -107.84 6.86
CA GLU A 227 -4.01 -108.83 6.34
C GLU A 227 -3.52 -109.44 5.01
N THR A 228 -2.88 -108.64 4.15
CA THR A 228 -2.32 -109.09 2.86
C THR A 228 -1.13 -110.02 3.08
N GLU A 229 -0.22 -109.68 4.00
CA GLU A 229 0.93 -110.52 4.39
C GLU A 229 0.47 -111.84 5.01
N SER A 230 -0.57 -111.82 5.85
CA SER A 230 -1.20 -113.02 6.43
C SER A 230 -1.89 -113.90 5.38
N HIS A 231 -2.60 -113.29 4.42
CA HIS A 231 -3.19 -114.02 3.29
C HIS A 231 -2.10 -114.64 2.40
N GLN A 232 -1.00 -113.92 2.12
CA GLN A 232 0.12 -114.42 1.32
C GLN A 232 0.82 -115.60 2.01
N GLU A 233 1.00 -115.56 3.33
CA GLU A 233 1.54 -116.68 4.11
C GLU A 233 0.59 -117.90 4.05
N THR A 234 -0.71 -117.66 4.18
CA THR A 234 -1.76 -118.70 4.10
C THR A 234 -1.84 -119.32 2.71
N GLN A 235 -1.72 -118.52 1.65
CA GLN A 235 -1.63 -118.99 0.27
C GLN A 235 -0.38 -119.86 0.07
N SER A 236 0.79 -119.42 0.56
CA SER A 236 2.02 -120.21 0.47
C SER A 236 1.93 -121.55 1.21
N LYS A 237 1.20 -121.60 2.34
CA LYS A 237 0.88 -122.87 3.05
C LYS A 237 -0.06 -123.75 2.22
N TYR A 238 -1.09 -123.18 1.60
CA TYR A 238 -2.00 -123.91 0.71
C TYR A 238 -1.30 -124.48 -0.53
N GLU A 239 -0.46 -123.70 -1.19
CA GLU A 239 0.33 -124.12 -2.36
C GLU A 239 1.24 -125.31 -2.02
N LYS A 240 1.91 -125.29 -0.85
CA LYS A 240 2.72 -126.41 -0.36
C LYS A 240 1.87 -127.67 -0.11
N SER A 241 0.67 -127.52 0.47
CA SER A 241 -0.28 -128.63 0.64
C SER A 241 -0.78 -129.19 -0.70
N VAL A 242 -1.03 -128.34 -1.70
CA VAL A 242 -1.42 -128.77 -3.05
C VAL A 242 -0.27 -129.50 -3.76
N GLN A 243 0.98 -129.05 -3.59
CA GLN A 243 2.17 -129.74 -4.08
C GLN A 243 2.33 -131.12 -3.44
N LEU A 244 2.13 -131.25 -2.12
CA LEU A 244 2.14 -132.53 -1.41
C LEU A 244 1.02 -133.48 -1.89
N ILE A 245 -0.20 -132.96 -2.09
CA ILE A 245 -1.32 -133.72 -2.66
C ILE A 245 -1.00 -134.17 -4.09
N LYS A 246 -0.25 -133.37 -4.88
CA LYS A 246 0.21 -133.79 -6.20
C LYS A 246 1.20 -134.95 -6.10
N LEU A 247 2.24 -134.84 -5.27
CA LEU A 247 3.21 -135.93 -5.07
C LEU A 247 2.54 -137.25 -4.65
N LEU A 248 1.58 -137.20 -3.73
CA LEU A 248 0.79 -138.36 -3.32
C LEU A 248 -0.13 -138.91 -4.43
N LYS A 249 -0.60 -138.07 -5.35
CA LYS A 249 -1.36 -138.52 -6.54
C LYS A 249 -0.45 -139.18 -7.57
N ASP A 250 0.73 -138.61 -7.80
CA ASP A 250 1.73 -139.14 -8.73
C ASP A 250 2.21 -140.53 -8.23
N GLU A 251 2.45 -140.68 -6.92
CA GLU A 251 2.74 -141.96 -6.25
C GLU A 251 1.57 -142.98 -6.37
N ILE A 252 0.32 -142.53 -6.27
CA ILE A 252 -0.86 -143.37 -6.52
C ILE A 252 -0.99 -143.78 -8.00
N GLU A 253 -0.56 -142.94 -8.95
CA GLU A 253 -0.50 -143.34 -10.37
C GLU A 253 0.58 -144.39 -10.64
N ASP A 254 1.77 -144.25 -10.05
CA ASP A 254 2.83 -145.24 -10.23
C ASP A 254 2.49 -146.58 -9.55
N LEU A 255 1.81 -146.56 -8.40
CA LEU A 255 1.20 -147.77 -7.82
C LEU A 255 0.15 -148.40 -8.76
N LYS A 256 -0.61 -147.61 -9.53
CA LYS A 256 -1.54 -148.13 -10.56
C LYS A 256 -0.82 -148.65 -11.80
N ARG A 257 0.29 -148.03 -12.23
CA ARG A 257 1.15 -148.56 -13.32
C ARG A 257 1.70 -149.93 -12.95
N ASN A 258 2.30 -150.05 -11.76
CA ASN A 258 2.82 -151.31 -11.21
C ASN A 258 1.73 -152.38 -11.05
N CYS A 259 0.48 -152.00 -10.78
CA CYS A 259 -0.64 -152.95 -10.69
C CYS A 259 -1.13 -153.44 -12.07
N ASN A 260 -1.03 -152.61 -13.11
CA ASN A 260 -1.45 -152.95 -14.47
C ASN A 260 -0.42 -153.78 -15.26
N GLU A 261 0.88 -153.67 -14.97
CA GLU A 261 1.92 -154.51 -15.61
C GLU A 261 1.78 -156.02 -15.30
N LEU A 262 1.00 -156.40 -14.29
CA LEU A 262 0.78 -157.78 -13.88
C LEU A 262 -0.33 -158.52 -14.67
N LYS A 263 -0.95 -157.91 -15.69
CA LYS A 263 -2.07 -158.51 -16.45
C LYS A 263 -1.97 -158.42 -17.99
N SER A 264 -0.79 -158.64 -18.57
CA SER A 264 -0.67 -158.76 -20.04
C SER A 264 0.44 -159.71 -20.51
N LYS A 265 0.19 -161.04 -20.49
CA LYS A 265 1.01 -162.04 -21.23
C LYS A 265 0.17 -163.22 -21.75
N GLN A 266 0.38 -163.50 -23.05
CA GLN A 266 0.31 -164.80 -23.75
C GLN A 266 -1.04 -165.50 -24.08
N SER A 267 -1.29 -165.67 -25.38
CA SER A 267 -1.57 -166.95 -26.11
C SER A 267 -2.21 -166.60 -27.48
N ASP A 268 -1.61 -166.71 -28.68
CA ASP A 268 -0.81 -167.75 -29.37
C ASP A 268 -1.62 -168.70 -30.30
N ALA A 269 -1.44 -168.47 -31.62
CA ALA A 269 -1.40 -169.48 -32.72
C ALA A 269 -2.69 -170.29 -33.07
N LYS A 270 -2.81 -171.01 -34.21
CA LYS A 270 -1.89 -171.35 -35.33
C LYS A 270 -2.68 -171.61 -36.65
N ALA A 271 -2.01 -171.98 -37.75
CA ALA A 271 -2.59 -172.20 -39.11
C ALA A 271 -2.34 -173.64 -39.64
N ILE A 272 -2.55 -173.87 -40.97
CA ILE A 272 -2.26 -175.08 -41.81
C ILE A 272 -3.42 -176.12 -41.89
N ASN A 273 -3.76 -176.81 -43.00
CA ASN A 273 -3.61 -176.62 -44.48
C ASN A 273 -4.43 -177.73 -45.26
N ASP A 274 -4.69 -177.56 -46.59
CA ASP A 274 -5.00 -178.52 -47.71
C ASP A 274 -5.64 -179.94 -47.51
N ALA A 275 -6.26 -180.63 -48.50
CA ALA A 275 -6.99 -180.31 -49.75
C ALA A 275 -7.52 -181.64 -50.42
N HIS A 276 -8.31 -181.55 -51.51
CA HIS A 276 -8.75 -182.65 -52.44
C HIS A 276 -9.72 -183.74 -51.89
N LEU A 277 -10.65 -184.36 -52.66
CA LEU A 277 -11.21 -184.13 -54.03
C LEU A 277 -12.61 -184.81 -54.16
N LEU A 278 -13.47 -184.30 -55.07
CA LEU A 278 -14.75 -184.85 -55.60
C LEU A 278 -15.35 -186.15 -54.99
N GLU A 279 -16.55 -186.06 -54.36
CA GLU A 279 -17.71 -186.93 -54.73
C GLU A 279 -19.14 -186.41 -54.40
N GLU A 280 -19.42 -185.09 -54.30
CA GLU A 280 -20.82 -184.62 -54.15
C GLU A 280 -21.23 -183.50 -55.13
N LYS A 281 -20.77 -183.60 -56.39
CA LYS A 281 -21.13 -182.66 -57.48
C LYS A 281 -22.61 -182.72 -57.95
N ALA A 282 -23.47 -183.46 -57.27
CA ALA A 282 -24.89 -183.63 -57.63
C ALA A 282 -25.86 -182.62 -56.97
N ARG A 283 -25.48 -182.03 -55.82
CA ARG A 283 -26.38 -181.17 -55.01
C ARG A 283 -26.20 -179.65 -55.24
N LEU A 284 -25.09 -179.27 -55.86
CA LEU A 284 -24.54 -177.90 -55.87
C LEU A 284 -25.22 -176.88 -56.82
N ILE A 285 -26.30 -177.25 -57.51
CA ILE A 285 -26.93 -176.39 -58.53
C ILE A 285 -28.04 -175.49 -57.95
N MET A 286 -28.84 -175.97 -57.00
CA MET A 286 -29.97 -175.19 -56.45
C MET A 286 -29.54 -174.24 -55.32
N GLU A 287 -28.53 -174.60 -54.54
CA GLU A 287 -28.04 -173.77 -53.43
C GLU A 287 -27.32 -172.49 -53.93
N LYS A 288 -26.68 -172.56 -55.11
CA LYS A 288 -25.93 -171.43 -55.69
C LYS A 288 -26.80 -170.19 -55.92
N GLN A 289 -28.04 -170.38 -56.42
CA GLN A 289 -28.95 -169.26 -56.70
C GLN A 289 -29.41 -168.55 -55.41
N SER A 290 -29.68 -169.29 -54.33
CA SER A 290 -30.05 -168.69 -53.03
C SER A 290 -28.87 -167.93 -52.39
N LEU A 291 -27.62 -168.35 -52.63
CA LEU A 291 -26.45 -167.57 -52.24
C LEU A 291 -26.25 -166.32 -53.11
N GLU A 292 -26.49 -166.39 -54.43
CA GLU A 292 -26.39 -165.24 -55.34
C GLU A 292 -27.40 -164.12 -54.98
N GLU A 293 -28.65 -164.46 -54.65
CA GLU A 293 -29.63 -163.47 -54.18
C GLU A 293 -29.27 -162.87 -52.81
N LYS A 294 -28.84 -163.70 -51.85
CA LYS A 294 -28.41 -163.22 -50.52
C LYS A 294 -27.17 -162.34 -50.61
N THR A 295 -26.18 -162.70 -51.42
CA THR A 295 -24.98 -161.88 -51.62
C THR A 295 -25.28 -160.60 -52.39
N ALA A 296 -26.25 -160.58 -53.31
CA ALA A 296 -26.75 -159.34 -53.91
C ALA A 296 -27.42 -158.43 -52.85
N GLY A 297 -28.24 -158.99 -51.96
CA GLY A 297 -28.84 -158.28 -50.83
C GLY A 297 -27.79 -157.66 -49.89
N TYR A 298 -26.82 -158.46 -49.43
CA TYR A 298 -25.71 -157.96 -48.61
C TYR A 298 -24.86 -156.91 -49.35
N LYS A 299 -24.62 -157.06 -50.65
CA LYS A 299 -23.85 -156.10 -51.46
C LYS A 299 -24.57 -154.75 -51.63
N ASN A 300 -25.90 -154.75 -51.69
CA ASN A 300 -26.67 -153.50 -51.68
C ASN A 300 -26.76 -152.88 -50.29
N ALA A 301 -26.98 -153.67 -49.23
CA ALA A 301 -26.95 -153.17 -47.86
C ALA A 301 -25.57 -152.59 -47.46
N LEU A 302 -24.48 -153.19 -47.96
CA LEU A 302 -23.12 -152.67 -47.78
C LEU A 302 -22.92 -151.33 -48.50
N LYS A 303 -23.43 -151.17 -49.73
CA LYS A 303 -23.40 -149.88 -50.45
C LYS A 303 -24.19 -148.78 -49.75
N GLU A 304 -25.40 -149.08 -49.27
CA GLU A 304 -26.20 -148.12 -48.50
C GLU A 304 -25.47 -147.72 -47.20
N PHE A 305 -24.85 -148.69 -46.51
CA PHE A 305 -24.01 -148.41 -45.35
C PHE A 305 -22.77 -147.55 -45.70
N GLU A 306 -22.10 -147.81 -46.82
CA GLU A 306 -20.98 -147.00 -47.32
C GLU A 306 -21.42 -145.58 -47.72
N MET A 307 -22.60 -145.41 -48.32
CA MET A 307 -23.19 -144.10 -48.64
C MET A 307 -23.59 -143.32 -47.39
N VAL A 308 -24.22 -143.97 -46.40
CA VAL A 308 -24.54 -143.35 -45.10
C VAL A 308 -23.26 -143.00 -44.34
N LYS A 309 -22.23 -143.87 -44.36
CA LYS A 309 -20.94 -143.61 -43.73
C LYS A 309 -20.20 -142.44 -44.35
N THR A 310 -20.11 -142.38 -45.68
CA THR A 310 -19.45 -141.27 -46.40
C THR A 310 -20.20 -139.94 -46.23
N ARG A 311 -21.54 -139.97 -46.25
CA ARG A 311 -22.36 -138.79 -45.92
C ARG A 311 -22.19 -138.35 -44.47
N HIS A 312 -22.04 -139.28 -43.54
CA HIS A 312 -21.79 -138.96 -42.13
C HIS A 312 -20.40 -138.31 -41.93
N THR A 313 -19.34 -138.83 -42.57
CA THR A 313 -18.02 -138.18 -42.53
C THR A 313 -18.04 -136.79 -43.15
N GLN A 314 -18.73 -136.59 -44.29
CA GLN A 314 -18.91 -135.26 -44.89
C GLN A 314 -19.60 -134.28 -43.93
N LEU A 315 -20.70 -134.68 -43.29
CA LEU A 315 -21.39 -133.83 -42.31
C LEU A 315 -20.54 -133.54 -41.05
N VAL A 316 -19.68 -134.47 -40.63
CA VAL A 316 -18.73 -134.24 -39.53
C VAL A 316 -17.62 -133.28 -39.94
N GLU A 317 -17.10 -133.41 -41.16
CA GLU A 317 -16.09 -132.51 -41.74
C GLU A 317 -16.65 -131.08 -41.92
N GLU A 318 -17.85 -130.94 -42.50
CA GLU A 318 -18.57 -129.68 -42.62
C GLU A 318 -18.80 -129.01 -41.26
N ASN A 319 -19.30 -129.76 -40.27
CA ASN A 319 -19.54 -129.23 -38.93
C ASN A 319 -18.22 -128.83 -38.23
N SER A 320 -17.13 -129.57 -38.43
CA SER A 320 -15.80 -129.18 -37.95
C SER A 320 -15.27 -127.89 -38.61
N SER A 321 -15.53 -127.71 -39.92
CA SER A 321 -15.21 -126.47 -40.65
C SER A 321 -16.04 -125.28 -40.16
N LEU A 322 -17.33 -125.48 -39.89
CA LEU A 322 -18.22 -124.46 -39.35
C LEU A 322 -17.84 -124.06 -37.91
N LEU A 323 -17.49 -125.03 -37.06
CA LEU A 323 -16.96 -124.77 -35.72
C LEU A 323 -15.65 -123.97 -35.76
N SER A 324 -14.72 -124.32 -36.67
CA SER A 324 -13.48 -123.57 -36.85
C SER A 324 -13.73 -122.13 -37.32
N LYS A 325 -14.63 -121.92 -38.29
CA LYS A 325 -15.05 -120.59 -38.75
C LYS A 325 -15.72 -119.78 -37.65
N LEU A 326 -16.60 -120.39 -36.86
CA LEU A 326 -17.19 -119.76 -35.68
C LEU A 326 -16.12 -119.34 -34.67
N GLN A 327 -15.11 -120.19 -34.40
CA GLN A 327 -14.02 -119.85 -33.49
C GLN A 327 -13.17 -118.67 -33.98
N VAL A 328 -12.92 -118.57 -35.30
CA VAL A 328 -12.24 -117.41 -35.89
C VAL A 328 -13.09 -116.14 -35.74
N ILE A 329 -14.37 -116.17 -36.12
CA ILE A 329 -15.27 -115.01 -36.00
C ILE A 329 -15.47 -114.59 -34.53
N GLN A 330 -15.53 -115.54 -33.60
CA GLN A 330 -15.61 -115.28 -32.16
C GLN A 330 -14.35 -114.56 -31.65
N LYS A 331 -13.16 -114.93 -32.15
CA LYS A 331 -11.87 -114.30 -31.84
C LYS A 331 -11.77 -112.90 -32.45
N GLU A 332 -12.10 -112.76 -33.73
CA GLU A 332 -12.14 -111.45 -34.43
C GLU A 332 -13.11 -110.48 -33.74
N ARG A 333 -14.29 -110.96 -33.29
CA ARG A 333 -15.22 -110.15 -32.50
C ARG A 333 -14.59 -109.73 -31.17
N SER A 334 -13.95 -110.64 -30.43
CA SER A 334 -13.28 -110.29 -29.16
C SER A 334 -12.23 -109.21 -29.38
N GLU A 335 -11.38 -109.38 -30.39
CA GLU A 335 -10.33 -108.40 -30.74
C GLU A 335 -10.92 -107.05 -31.15
N GLN A 336 -12.06 -107.01 -31.86
CA GLN A 336 -12.78 -105.77 -32.15
C GLN A 336 -13.39 -105.14 -30.89
N GLU A 337 -13.95 -105.94 -29.98
CA GLU A 337 -14.56 -105.47 -28.73
C GLU A 337 -13.50 -104.89 -27.77
N ASP A 338 -12.33 -105.54 -27.69
CA ASP A 338 -11.15 -105.05 -26.96
C ASP A 338 -10.59 -103.75 -27.56
N ASN A 339 -10.42 -103.68 -28.90
CA ASN A 339 -10.00 -102.46 -29.59
C ASN A 339 -10.98 -101.29 -29.37
N ILE A 340 -12.29 -101.57 -29.43
CA ILE A 340 -13.34 -100.57 -29.15
C ILE A 340 -13.23 -100.07 -27.69
N ASN A 341 -12.90 -100.94 -26.74
CA ASN A 341 -12.74 -100.55 -25.34
C ASN A 341 -11.46 -99.72 -25.11
N GLN A 342 -10.33 -100.07 -25.74
CA GLN A 342 -9.11 -99.25 -25.71
C GLN A 342 -9.35 -97.86 -26.33
N LEU A 343 -10.06 -97.77 -27.46
CA LEU A 343 -10.39 -96.50 -28.09
C LEU A 343 -11.33 -95.63 -27.22
N LYS A 344 -12.31 -96.23 -26.53
CA LYS A 344 -13.14 -95.51 -25.53
C LYS A 344 -12.26 -94.96 -24.40
N GLU A 345 -11.35 -95.75 -23.87
CA GLU A 345 -10.47 -95.33 -22.77
C GLU A 345 -9.55 -94.18 -23.19
N GLN A 346 -8.94 -94.26 -24.38
CA GLN A 346 -8.15 -93.16 -24.96
C GLN A 346 -8.99 -91.88 -25.13
N VAL A 347 -10.24 -91.99 -25.60
CA VAL A 347 -11.15 -90.84 -25.72
C VAL A 347 -11.50 -90.24 -24.35
N CYS A 348 -11.69 -91.06 -23.31
CA CYS A 348 -11.86 -90.56 -21.94
C CYS A 348 -10.61 -89.83 -21.43
N GLN A 349 -9.42 -90.44 -21.56
CA GLN A 349 -8.15 -89.84 -21.14
C GLN A 349 -7.86 -88.51 -21.87
N GLN A 350 -8.17 -88.42 -23.17
CA GLN A 350 -8.08 -87.18 -23.94
C GLN A 350 -9.10 -86.13 -23.48
N ARG A 351 -10.34 -86.54 -23.18
CA ARG A 351 -11.39 -85.64 -22.66
C ARG A 351 -11.01 -85.05 -21.31
N ASP A 352 -10.50 -85.87 -20.39
CA ASP A 352 -10.07 -85.42 -19.07
C ASP A 352 -8.84 -84.50 -19.16
N SER A 353 -7.91 -84.80 -20.07
CA SER A 353 -6.77 -83.93 -20.39
C SER A 353 -7.21 -82.58 -20.96
N LEU A 354 -8.22 -82.56 -21.83
CA LEU A 354 -8.80 -81.34 -22.39
C LEU A 354 -9.49 -80.50 -21.30
N ILE A 355 -10.25 -81.13 -20.40
CA ILE A 355 -10.88 -80.45 -19.27
C ILE A 355 -9.81 -79.84 -18.34
N GLN A 356 -8.75 -80.56 -18.01
CA GLN A 356 -7.64 -80.02 -17.22
C GLN A 356 -6.94 -78.84 -17.90
N ALA A 357 -6.78 -78.87 -19.22
CA ALA A 357 -6.24 -77.75 -19.98
C ALA A 357 -7.17 -76.52 -19.97
N GLN A 358 -8.49 -76.74 -20.10
CA GLN A 358 -9.50 -75.68 -20.02
C GLN A 358 -9.55 -75.03 -18.62
N THR A 359 -9.51 -75.81 -17.55
CA THR A 359 -9.46 -75.28 -16.17
C THR A 359 -8.21 -74.43 -15.96
N LYS A 360 -7.03 -74.92 -16.37
CA LYS A 360 -5.77 -74.16 -16.26
C LYS A 360 -5.77 -72.87 -17.08
N LEU A 361 -6.43 -72.86 -18.24
CA LEU A 361 -6.59 -71.64 -19.05
C LEU A 361 -7.43 -70.59 -18.31
N ALA A 362 -8.58 -71.01 -17.73
CA ALA A 362 -9.44 -70.12 -16.95
C ALA A 362 -8.78 -69.62 -15.66
N GLU A 363 -7.97 -70.45 -14.99
CA GLU A 363 -7.11 -70.03 -13.88
C GLU A 363 -6.09 -68.97 -14.32
N MET A 364 -5.46 -69.15 -15.49
CA MET A 364 -4.53 -68.17 -16.07
C MET A 364 -5.19 -66.84 -16.42
N ASP A 365 -6.36 -66.86 -17.07
CA ASP A 365 -7.13 -65.66 -17.41
C ASP A 365 -7.56 -64.89 -16.15
N GLY A 366 -7.93 -65.60 -15.08
CA GLY A 366 -8.22 -65.02 -13.77
C GLY A 366 -7.01 -64.32 -13.16
N VAL A 367 -5.85 -64.99 -13.14
CA VAL A 367 -4.58 -64.41 -12.64
C VAL A 367 -4.14 -63.21 -13.50
N GLN A 368 -4.27 -63.29 -14.83
CA GLN A 368 -3.93 -62.19 -15.74
C GLN A 368 -4.85 -60.97 -15.52
N THR A 369 -6.15 -61.19 -15.34
CA THR A 369 -7.11 -60.13 -14.99
C THR A 369 -6.76 -59.47 -13.65
N GLN A 370 -6.36 -60.27 -12.65
CA GLN A 370 -5.99 -59.75 -11.33
C GLN A 370 -4.63 -59.02 -11.35
N LEU A 371 -3.67 -59.45 -12.16
CA LEU A 371 -2.41 -58.75 -12.42
C LEU A 371 -2.66 -57.38 -13.06
N GLU A 372 -3.53 -57.32 -14.07
CA GLU A 372 -3.86 -56.08 -14.76
C GLU A 372 -4.61 -55.09 -13.85
N TYR A 373 -5.50 -55.60 -12.98
CA TYR A 373 -6.13 -54.78 -11.94
C TYR A 373 -5.10 -54.19 -10.96
N GLN A 374 -4.12 -54.97 -10.48
CA GLN A 374 -3.09 -54.43 -9.59
C GLN A 374 -2.19 -53.41 -10.31
N ARG A 375 -1.79 -53.64 -11.57
CA ARG A 375 -1.05 -52.65 -12.38
C ARG A 375 -1.78 -51.31 -12.47
N GLN A 376 -3.09 -51.31 -12.71
CA GLN A 376 -3.89 -50.08 -12.74
C GLN A 376 -4.00 -49.41 -11.36
N ARG A 377 -3.95 -50.19 -10.27
CA ARG A 377 -3.98 -49.70 -8.89
C ARG A 377 -2.63 -49.07 -8.50
N ASP A 378 -1.53 -49.71 -8.91
CA ASP A 378 -0.17 -49.24 -8.69
C ASP A 378 0.13 -47.98 -9.54
N SER A 379 -0.38 -47.89 -10.78
CA SER A 379 -0.34 -46.65 -11.59
C SER A 379 -0.99 -45.48 -10.84
N LYS A 380 -2.20 -45.67 -10.32
CA LYS A 380 -2.91 -44.63 -9.56
C LYS A 380 -2.17 -44.22 -8.30
N HIS A 381 -1.58 -45.16 -7.57
CA HIS A 381 -0.76 -44.84 -6.40
C HIS A 381 0.55 -44.14 -6.77
N GLN A 382 1.12 -44.41 -7.96
CA GLN A 382 2.26 -43.67 -8.49
C GLN A 382 1.86 -42.23 -8.87
N GLU A 383 0.73 -42.05 -9.56
CA GLU A 383 0.13 -40.74 -9.88
C GLU A 383 -0.15 -39.92 -8.60
N GLU A 384 -0.75 -40.53 -7.58
CA GLU A 384 -0.96 -39.93 -6.25
C GLU A 384 0.36 -39.54 -5.58
N LEU A 385 1.38 -40.40 -5.63
CA LEU A 385 2.71 -40.12 -5.06
C LEU A 385 3.42 -38.97 -5.79
N ASP A 386 3.32 -38.88 -7.11
CA ASP A 386 3.97 -37.83 -7.89
C ASP A 386 3.26 -36.47 -7.74
N LEU A 387 1.92 -36.46 -7.60
CA LEU A 387 1.18 -35.26 -7.18
C LEU A 387 1.59 -34.78 -5.78
N ILE A 388 1.77 -35.70 -4.82
CA ILE A 388 2.23 -35.36 -3.46
C ILE A 388 3.68 -34.83 -3.48
N LYS A 389 4.56 -35.40 -4.32
CA LYS A 389 5.94 -34.87 -4.50
C LYS A 389 5.92 -33.46 -5.05
N GLN A 390 5.15 -33.19 -6.11
CA GLN A 390 5.05 -31.84 -6.68
C GLN A 390 4.53 -30.84 -5.63
N SER A 391 3.43 -31.19 -4.93
CA SER A 391 2.89 -30.33 -3.87
C SER A 391 3.88 -30.08 -2.72
N ASN A 392 4.79 -31.00 -2.42
CA ASN A 392 5.85 -30.76 -1.44
C ASN A 392 6.94 -29.82 -1.98
N ILE A 393 7.33 -29.95 -3.25
CA ILE A 393 8.28 -29.04 -3.92
C ILE A 393 7.72 -27.61 -3.94
N ASP A 394 6.45 -27.45 -4.34
CA ASP A 394 5.77 -26.16 -4.38
C ASP A 394 5.73 -25.49 -2.99
N LEU A 395 5.46 -26.27 -1.94
CA LEU A 395 5.47 -25.81 -0.54
C LEU A 395 6.88 -25.50 -0.02
N GLU A 396 7.91 -26.23 -0.45
CA GLU A 396 9.30 -25.92 -0.11
C GLU A 396 9.79 -24.64 -0.80
N GLU A 397 9.37 -24.38 -2.04
CA GLU A 397 9.61 -23.11 -2.72
C GLU A 397 8.89 -21.94 -2.04
N ASP A 398 7.60 -22.06 -1.73
CA ASP A 398 6.86 -20.99 -1.06
C ASP A 398 7.38 -20.75 0.36
N MET A 399 7.84 -21.78 1.08
CA MET A 399 8.57 -21.59 2.35
C MET A 399 9.88 -20.82 2.16
N GLN A 400 10.66 -21.10 1.10
CA GLN A 400 11.87 -20.34 0.79
C GLN A 400 11.55 -18.88 0.43
N ARG A 401 10.53 -18.64 -0.39
CA ARG A 401 10.04 -17.30 -0.76
C ARG A 401 9.55 -16.52 0.47
N CYS A 402 8.94 -17.20 1.45
CA CYS A 402 8.57 -16.58 2.74
C CYS A 402 9.80 -16.18 3.56
N ARG A 403 10.80 -17.07 3.70
CA ARG A 403 12.05 -16.76 4.43
C ARG A 403 12.86 -15.63 3.78
N ALA A 404 12.85 -15.53 2.45
CA ALA A 404 13.47 -14.42 1.73
C ALA A 404 12.81 -13.08 2.11
N LYS A 405 11.48 -13.00 2.03
CA LYS A 405 10.70 -11.80 2.44
C LYS A 405 10.85 -11.46 3.93
N GLU A 406 10.96 -12.48 4.79
CA GLU A 406 11.27 -12.29 6.21
C GLU A 406 12.65 -11.66 6.40
N SER A 407 13.67 -12.14 5.67
CA SER A 407 15.02 -11.56 5.69
C SER A 407 15.05 -10.13 5.16
N GLU A 408 14.33 -9.82 4.08
CA GLU A 408 14.19 -8.45 3.54
C GLU A 408 13.50 -7.51 4.56
N LEU A 409 12.45 -7.97 5.23
CA LEU A 409 11.73 -7.19 6.24
C LEU A 409 12.57 -6.99 7.51
N LEU A 410 13.36 -7.99 7.92
CA LEU A 410 14.32 -7.88 9.01
C LEU A 410 15.44 -6.88 8.67
N GLU A 411 16.01 -6.93 7.46
CA GLU A 411 17.03 -5.96 7.04
C GLU A 411 16.44 -4.53 6.95
N PHE A 412 15.24 -4.37 6.41
CA PHE A 412 14.54 -3.08 6.42
C PHE A 412 14.31 -2.57 7.85
N THR A 413 13.90 -3.43 8.76
CA THR A 413 13.69 -3.10 10.18
C THR A 413 15.00 -2.73 10.88
N GLN A 414 16.10 -3.43 10.58
CA GLN A 414 17.44 -3.09 11.05
C GLN A 414 17.85 -1.69 10.55
N ARG A 415 17.80 -1.44 9.24
CA ARG A 415 18.16 -0.14 8.64
C ARG A 415 17.30 1.02 9.19
N LEU A 416 16.01 0.77 9.44
CA LEU A 416 15.09 1.73 10.07
C LEU A 416 15.46 1.98 11.55
N THR A 417 15.89 0.94 12.27
CA THR A 417 16.35 1.07 13.67
C THR A 417 17.68 1.82 13.75
N GLU A 418 18.66 1.48 12.91
CA GLU A 418 19.95 2.15 12.81
C GLU A 418 19.80 3.65 12.47
N THR A 419 18.95 3.99 11.49
CA THR A 419 18.69 5.38 11.13
C THR A 419 17.94 6.14 12.23
N ASN A 420 17.00 5.51 12.93
CA ASN A 420 16.31 6.11 14.07
C ASN A 420 17.28 6.36 15.25
N VAL A 421 18.13 5.39 15.61
CA VAL A 421 19.16 5.55 16.64
C VAL A 421 20.16 6.65 16.26
N ARG A 422 20.58 6.71 14.99
CA ARG A 422 21.47 7.78 14.51
C ARG A 422 20.82 9.16 14.61
N LEU A 423 19.56 9.30 14.19
CA LEU A 423 18.79 10.55 14.31
C LEU A 423 18.53 10.95 15.77
N GLN A 424 18.31 10.00 16.67
CA GLN A 424 18.21 10.28 18.11
C GLN A 424 19.55 10.79 18.68
N SER A 425 20.67 10.24 18.24
CA SER A 425 22.01 10.73 18.60
C SER A 425 22.29 12.14 18.05
N GLU A 426 21.96 12.38 16.77
CA GLU A 426 22.06 13.71 16.13
C GLU A 426 21.15 14.75 16.83
N LEU A 427 19.94 14.37 17.25
CA LEU A 427 19.05 15.24 18.03
C LEU A 427 19.57 15.50 19.44
N ALA A 428 20.20 14.51 20.09
CA ALA A 428 20.78 14.67 21.41
C ALA A 428 21.97 15.64 21.41
N THR A 429 22.89 15.52 20.44
CA THR A 429 24.04 16.44 20.33
C THR A 429 23.59 17.86 20.00
N VAL A 430 22.66 18.05 19.04
CA VAL A 430 22.09 19.37 18.72
C VAL A 430 21.33 19.97 19.93
N HIS A 431 20.69 19.13 20.76
CA HIS A 431 20.06 19.60 21.99
C HIS A 431 21.07 20.06 23.05
N GLU A 432 22.18 19.34 23.22
CA GLU A 432 23.27 19.73 24.12
C GLU A 432 23.96 21.02 23.66
N GLU A 433 24.26 21.16 22.37
CA GLU A 433 24.76 22.40 21.77
C GLU A 433 23.78 23.57 21.98
N ALA A 434 22.48 23.34 21.80
CA ALA A 434 21.45 24.35 22.04
C ALA A 434 21.34 24.76 23.52
N GLN A 435 21.55 23.82 24.46
CA GLN A 435 21.64 24.16 25.90
C GLN A 435 22.90 24.98 26.22
N LEU A 436 24.06 24.59 25.69
CA LEU A 436 25.34 25.32 25.87
C LEU A 436 25.29 26.74 25.28
N LEU A 437 24.70 26.91 24.09
CA LEU A 437 24.48 28.23 23.50
C LEU A 437 23.48 29.06 24.30
N LYS A 438 22.48 28.42 24.92
CA LYS A 438 21.52 29.11 25.80
C LYS A 438 22.18 29.57 27.10
N THR A 439 22.95 28.74 27.80
CA THR A 439 23.63 29.16 29.04
C THR A 439 24.64 30.27 28.77
N HIS A 440 25.43 30.17 27.70
CA HIS A 440 26.37 31.23 27.30
C HIS A 440 25.66 32.54 26.91
N ARG A 441 24.49 32.47 26.25
CA ARG A 441 23.64 33.64 25.99
C ARG A 441 23.14 34.26 27.31
N ASP A 442 22.64 33.45 28.22
CA ASP A 442 22.04 33.90 29.48
C ASP A 442 23.12 34.52 30.40
N GLU A 443 24.36 33.99 30.37
CA GLU A 443 25.54 34.63 30.94
C GLU A 443 25.88 36.00 30.32
N ILE A 444 25.80 36.13 28.99
CA ILE A 444 26.06 37.40 28.30
C ILE A 444 24.99 38.44 28.66
N LEU A 445 23.72 38.03 28.77
CA LEU A 445 22.64 38.90 29.22
C LEU A 445 22.86 39.39 30.65
N ALA A 446 23.22 38.50 31.58
CA ALA A 446 23.56 38.89 32.96
C ALA A 446 24.78 39.85 33.02
N LYS A 447 25.80 39.65 32.16
CA LYS A 447 26.94 40.55 32.03
C LYS A 447 26.53 41.91 31.44
N LEU A 448 25.59 41.95 30.50
CA LEU A 448 25.04 43.17 29.92
C LEU A 448 24.20 43.97 30.94
N GLU A 449 23.30 43.30 31.66
CA GLU A 449 22.49 43.92 32.73
C GLU A 449 23.36 44.53 33.83
N GLU A 450 24.44 43.85 34.24
CA GLU A 450 25.40 44.36 35.22
C GLU A 450 26.20 45.58 34.70
N VAL A 451 26.52 45.63 33.39
CA VAL A 451 27.13 46.80 32.74
C VAL A 451 26.14 47.95 32.62
N GLU A 452 24.89 47.69 32.22
CA GLU A 452 23.83 48.70 32.22
C GLU A 452 23.56 49.26 33.61
N ARG A 453 23.55 48.43 34.65
CA ARG A 453 23.39 48.84 36.04
C ARG A 453 24.53 49.74 36.48
N LYS A 454 25.78 49.37 36.17
CA LYS A 454 26.97 50.22 36.40
C LYS A 454 26.87 51.56 35.66
N TRP A 455 26.43 51.56 34.40
CA TRP A 455 26.24 52.78 33.62
C TRP A 455 25.12 53.67 34.18
N LYS A 456 23.98 53.10 34.59
CA LYS A 456 22.86 53.81 35.22
C LYS A 456 23.30 54.45 36.55
N ASN A 457 24.05 53.72 37.38
CA ASN A 457 24.63 54.26 38.62
C ASN A 457 25.61 55.41 38.33
N ALA A 458 26.62 55.21 37.48
CA ALA A 458 27.61 56.23 37.15
C ALA A 458 26.97 57.48 36.48
N LYS A 459 25.89 57.30 35.71
CA LYS A 459 25.12 58.40 35.14
C LYS A 459 24.36 59.19 36.21
N LEU A 460 23.81 58.52 37.22
CA LEU A 460 23.11 59.14 38.35
C LEU A 460 24.10 59.88 39.29
N GLU A 461 25.24 59.28 39.57
CA GLU A 461 26.36 59.90 40.30
C GLU A 461 26.85 61.16 39.59
N LEU A 462 27.03 61.09 38.25
CA LEU A 462 27.41 62.25 37.43
C LEU A 462 26.34 63.36 37.47
N THR A 463 25.05 63.04 37.39
CA THR A 463 24.00 64.07 37.51
C THR A 463 23.95 64.69 38.89
N HIS A 464 24.16 63.91 39.96
CA HIS A 464 24.17 64.44 41.32
C HIS A 464 25.40 65.35 41.56
N GLU A 465 26.58 64.98 41.07
CA GLU A 465 27.76 65.87 41.11
C GLU A 465 27.52 67.14 40.27
N GLN A 466 26.86 67.05 39.10
CA GLN A 466 26.48 68.23 38.31
C GLN A 466 25.50 69.14 39.06
N GLU A 467 24.51 68.59 39.75
CA GLU A 467 23.57 69.33 40.61
C GLU A 467 24.30 69.99 41.78
N ASN A 468 25.19 69.27 42.47
CA ASN A 468 25.99 69.80 43.57
C ASN A 468 26.89 70.95 43.10
N ARG A 469 27.59 70.80 41.97
CA ARG A 469 28.43 71.84 41.37
C ARG A 469 27.64 73.07 40.92
N ASN A 470 26.43 72.87 40.39
CA ASN A 470 25.52 73.98 40.08
C ASN A 470 25.00 74.66 41.37
N GLY A 471 24.75 73.89 42.43
CA GLY A 471 24.42 74.39 43.76
C GLY A 471 25.54 75.28 44.33
N GLU A 472 26.77 74.76 44.37
CA GLU A 472 27.98 75.50 44.72
C GLU A 472 28.13 76.77 43.86
N ALA A 473 28.07 76.65 42.52
CA ALA A 473 28.24 77.77 41.61
C ALA A 473 27.18 78.87 41.81
N THR A 474 25.92 78.52 42.07
CA THR A 474 24.90 79.53 42.41
C THR A 474 25.11 80.13 43.80
N ALA A 475 25.64 79.39 44.78
CA ALA A 475 25.99 79.92 46.10
C ALA A 475 27.17 80.91 46.01
N TRP A 476 28.19 80.58 45.22
CA TRP A 476 29.28 81.51 44.89
C TRP A 476 28.76 82.73 44.11
N ALA A 477 27.88 82.56 43.13
CA ALA A 477 27.29 83.69 42.40
C ALA A 477 26.45 84.63 43.31
N ARG A 478 25.64 84.08 44.23
CA ARG A 478 24.91 84.87 45.24
C ARG A 478 25.86 85.65 46.14
N THR A 479 26.83 84.96 46.76
CA THR A 479 27.77 85.61 47.68
C THR A 479 28.66 86.64 46.99
N VAL A 480 29.09 86.41 45.74
CA VAL A 480 29.76 87.43 44.93
C VAL A 480 28.84 88.63 44.67
N SER A 481 27.58 88.40 44.28
CA SER A 481 26.61 89.49 44.05
C SER A 481 26.34 90.31 45.31
N GLU A 482 26.16 89.66 46.47
CA GLU A 482 26.01 90.31 47.78
C GLU A 482 27.25 91.15 48.16
N LYS A 483 28.46 90.64 47.90
CA LYS A 483 29.70 91.39 48.15
C LYS A 483 29.89 92.56 47.18
N SER A 484 29.57 92.38 45.89
CA SER A 484 29.56 93.46 44.91
C SER A 484 28.59 94.57 45.32
N ARG A 485 27.35 94.22 45.69
CA ARG A 485 26.37 95.21 46.14
C ARG A 485 26.80 95.93 47.43
N LEU A 486 27.40 95.22 48.38
CA LEU A 486 27.96 95.83 49.59
C LEU A 486 29.12 96.80 49.25
N CYS A 487 29.96 96.46 48.27
CA CYS A 487 31.00 97.36 47.77
C CYS A 487 30.41 98.60 47.07
N GLU A 488 29.34 98.45 46.28
CA GLU A 488 28.60 99.56 45.65
C GLU A 488 27.91 100.46 46.69
N ASP A 489 27.25 99.87 47.68
CA ASP A 489 26.61 100.56 48.82
C ASP A 489 27.68 101.38 49.58
N LEU A 490 28.82 100.78 49.92
CA LEU A 490 29.95 101.47 50.58
C LEU A 490 30.61 102.53 49.68
N GLN A 491 30.78 102.28 48.39
CA GLN A 491 31.31 103.26 47.44
C GLN A 491 30.34 104.43 47.23
N THR A 492 29.05 104.23 47.47
CA THR A 492 28.04 105.30 47.49
C THR A 492 28.17 106.14 48.76
N GLN A 493 28.24 105.52 49.93
CA GLN A 493 28.49 106.23 51.20
C GLN A 493 29.82 107.01 51.17
N VAL A 494 30.89 106.46 50.58
CA VAL A 494 32.16 107.18 50.41
C VAL A 494 32.00 108.41 49.51
N ARG A 495 31.23 108.33 48.41
CA ARG A 495 30.92 109.49 47.56
C ARG A 495 30.06 110.53 48.28
N GLU A 496 29.09 110.08 49.08
CA GLU A 496 28.25 110.96 49.91
C GLU A 496 29.08 111.69 50.97
N LEU A 497 29.89 110.98 51.75
CA LEU A 497 30.80 111.57 52.74
C LEU A 497 31.86 112.49 52.10
N GLN A 498 32.33 112.19 50.89
CA GLN A 498 33.19 113.10 50.12
C GLN A 498 32.45 114.38 49.69
N ASN A 499 31.19 114.27 49.24
CA ASN A 499 30.34 115.41 48.89
C ASN A 499 29.97 116.25 50.11
N GLU A 500 29.67 115.61 51.25
CA GLU A 500 29.45 116.27 52.54
C GLU A 500 30.72 116.97 53.01
N LEU A 501 31.88 116.31 53.00
CA LEU A 501 33.16 116.94 53.34
C LEU A 501 33.48 118.12 52.42
N ALA A 502 33.19 118.02 51.13
CA ALA A 502 33.34 119.13 50.18
C ALA A 502 32.32 120.26 50.44
N SER A 503 31.11 119.93 50.89
CA SER A 503 30.06 120.89 51.31
C SER A 503 30.43 121.59 52.62
N VAL A 504 30.91 120.85 53.63
CA VAL A 504 31.41 121.36 54.91
C VAL A 504 32.65 122.20 54.69
N ARG A 505 33.59 121.81 53.83
CA ARG A 505 34.75 122.64 53.43
C ARG A 505 34.30 123.93 52.73
N ARG A 506 33.28 123.88 51.86
CA ARG A 506 32.68 125.08 51.25
C ARG A 506 32.01 125.97 52.30
N LYS A 507 31.21 125.41 53.22
CA LYS A 507 30.62 126.14 54.35
C LYS A 507 31.70 126.77 55.24
N HIS A 508 32.75 126.04 55.62
CA HIS A 508 33.88 126.60 56.38
C HIS A 508 34.60 127.71 55.61
N ALA A 509 34.79 127.59 54.29
CA ALA A 509 35.39 128.63 53.47
C ALA A 509 34.48 129.87 53.31
N ILE A 510 33.15 129.71 53.37
CA ILE A 510 32.18 130.82 53.45
C ILE A 510 32.24 131.43 54.84
N ASN A 511 32.10 130.65 55.91
CA ASN A 511 32.17 131.10 57.30
C ASN A 511 33.51 131.79 57.63
N LEU A 512 34.64 131.36 57.05
CA LEU A 512 35.93 132.04 57.19
C LEU A 512 35.96 133.39 56.45
N LYS A 513 35.30 133.51 55.28
CA LYS A 513 35.11 134.80 54.61
C LYS A 513 34.17 135.72 55.40
N GLU A 514 33.11 135.15 55.99
CA GLU A 514 32.16 135.82 56.88
C GLU A 514 32.88 136.31 58.14
N LEU A 515 33.56 135.46 58.90
CA LEU A 515 34.39 135.81 60.06
C LEU A 515 35.50 136.81 59.71
N THR A 516 36.07 136.77 58.50
CA THR A 516 37.03 137.78 58.03
C THR A 516 36.36 139.13 57.72
N ARG A 517 35.10 139.12 57.26
CA ARG A 517 34.26 140.31 57.07
C ARG A 517 33.79 140.85 58.43
N GLU A 518 33.39 140.00 59.35
CA GLU A 518 33.03 140.34 60.73
C GLU A 518 34.23 140.88 61.48
N LEU A 519 35.42 140.28 61.41
CA LEU A 519 36.66 140.83 61.98
C LEU A 519 37.00 142.22 61.42
N ARG A 520 36.63 142.53 60.17
CA ARG A 520 36.75 143.88 59.59
C ARG A 520 35.63 144.84 60.03
N VAL A 521 34.49 144.32 60.49
CA VAL A 521 33.36 145.10 61.04
C VAL A 521 33.52 145.32 62.54
N THR A 522 34.00 144.34 63.32
CA THR A 522 34.35 144.49 64.73
C THR A 522 35.60 145.36 64.88
N LYS A 523 36.61 145.24 64.00
CA LYS A 523 37.71 146.24 63.91
C LYS A 523 37.25 147.64 63.45
N LYS A 524 36.00 147.81 63.03
CA LYS A 524 35.33 149.12 62.81
C LYS A 524 34.27 149.47 63.86
N ARG A 525 34.05 148.59 64.85
CA ARG A 525 33.16 148.75 66.01
C ARG A 525 33.91 148.59 67.35
N LEU A 526 35.24 148.63 67.30
CA LEU A 526 36.13 148.61 68.46
C LEU A 526 36.67 150.02 68.75
N ASP A 527 36.84 150.84 67.71
CA ASP A 527 37.16 152.28 67.80
C ASP A 527 35.95 153.14 68.25
N GLN A 528 34.79 152.53 68.48
CA GLN A 528 33.57 153.16 69.01
C GLN A 528 32.93 152.21 70.02
N ILE A 529 32.55 152.72 71.19
CA ILE A 529 32.04 151.94 72.34
C ILE A 529 33.16 151.15 73.05
N GLU A 530 34.27 151.84 73.33
CA GLU A 530 35.12 151.58 74.52
C GLU A 530 34.36 152.02 75.79
N SER A 531 33.14 151.51 75.99
CA SER A 531 32.15 152.08 76.92
C SER A 531 31.10 151.05 77.35
N SER A 532 31.27 150.52 78.57
CA SER A 532 30.32 149.65 79.30
C SER A 532 30.00 148.30 78.64
N SER A 533 30.36 147.14 79.20
CA SER A 533 29.96 146.59 80.52
C SER A 533 28.44 146.41 80.68
N ALA A 534 27.91 145.26 81.14
CA ALA A 534 28.50 143.92 81.30
C ALA A 534 27.37 142.85 81.47
N ASN A 535 27.76 141.57 81.36
CA ASN A 535 27.13 140.37 81.95
C ASN A 535 25.80 139.79 81.43
N ALA A 536 25.74 138.45 81.56
CA ALA A 536 24.57 137.60 81.79
C ALA A 536 23.59 137.28 80.63
N ASN A 537 24.09 136.51 79.65
CA ASN A 537 23.27 135.53 78.90
C ASN A 537 23.32 134.15 79.59
N ALA A 538 22.16 133.55 79.89
CA ALA A 538 21.88 132.11 80.08
C ALA A 538 20.48 131.96 80.71
N THR A 539 19.60 131.00 80.40
CA THR A 539 19.39 130.03 79.30
C THR A 539 17.85 129.87 79.21
N HIS A 540 17.20 129.35 78.17
CA HIS A 540 17.40 128.10 77.43
C HIS A 540 16.57 128.20 76.12
N ASN A 541 17.09 127.78 74.97
CA ASN A 541 16.29 127.79 73.74
C ASN A 541 15.37 126.58 73.65
N ASN A 542 14.17 126.81 73.14
CA ASN A 542 13.10 125.86 72.92
C ASN A 542 12.64 125.90 71.44
N ASP A 543 12.15 124.77 70.92
CA ASP A 543 11.43 124.58 69.64
C ASP A 543 12.05 125.05 68.30
N GLY A 544 11.65 124.34 67.23
CA GLY A 544 12.05 124.57 65.83
C GLY A 544 12.27 123.23 65.11
N THR A 545 11.30 122.60 64.42
CA THR A 545 10.38 123.11 63.37
C THR A 545 11.13 123.79 62.21
N SER A 546 10.87 123.52 60.92
CA SER A 546 9.87 122.68 60.26
C SER A 546 10.33 122.32 58.82
N LEU A 547 9.51 121.56 58.09
CA LEU A 547 9.59 121.22 56.66
C LEU A 547 10.77 120.31 56.21
N GLY A 548 10.58 119.26 55.40
CA GLY A 548 9.33 118.66 54.91
C GLY A 548 9.48 117.97 53.54
N SER A 549 8.53 117.08 53.21
CA SER A 549 8.43 116.28 51.95
C SER A 549 9.30 115.01 51.90
N ARG A 550 8.85 113.87 51.33
CA ARG A 550 7.51 113.52 50.79
C ARG A 550 7.34 112.00 50.63
N THR A 551 6.11 111.50 50.85
CA THR A 551 5.56 110.17 50.42
C THR A 551 6.27 108.90 50.98
N SER A 552 5.60 107.77 51.23
CA SER A 552 4.35 107.23 50.65
C SER A 552 3.38 106.67 51.72
N SER A 553 2.16 106.28 51.32
CA SER A 553 1.01 106.12 52.24
C SER A 553 0.09 104.91 51.98
N ASN A 554 -0.41 104.35 53.09
CA ASN A 554 -1.75 103.76 53.32
C ASN A 554 -2.26 102.55 52.50
N THR A 555 -2.44 101.46 53.25
CA THR A 555 -3.61 100.54 53.33
C THR A 555 -4.92 100.98 52.64
N SER A 556 -5.65 100.04 51.98
CA SER A 556 -7.00 99.53 52.39
C SER A 556 -7.93 98.98 51.26
N LEU A 557 -8.45 97.75 51.48
CA LEU A 557 -9.79 97.14 51.15
C LEU A 557 -10.44 97.11 49.74
N ASN A 558 -10.99 95.91 49.42
CA ASN A 558 -12.26 95.57 48.71
C ASN A 558 -12.44 95.87 47.19
N THR A 559 -13.30 95.19 46.38
CA THR A 559 -13.91 93.81 46.34
C THR A 559 -14.58 93.58 44.95
N THR A 560 -14.69 92.33 44.47
CA THR A 560 -15.51 91.82 43.32
C THR A 560 -15.18 92.36 41.90
N GLY A 561 -15.32 91.59 40.80
CA GLY A 561 -15.62 90.15 40.63
C GLY A 561 -15.98 89.76 39.17
N ILE A 562 -16.06 88.45 38.87
CA ILE A 562 -16.56 87.80 37.62
C ILE A 562 -15.64 87.98 36.38
N GLU A 563 -15.16 86.95 35.66
CA GLU A 563 -15.22 85.46 35.77
C GLU A 563 -13.89 84.85 35.20
N HIS A 564 -13.65 83.63 34.68
CA HIS A 564 -14.38 82.43 34.22
C HIS A 564 -13.44 81.18 34.31
N ARG A 565 -13.97 79.98 34.63
CA ARG A 565 -13.41 78.58 34.58
C ARG A 565 -11.91 78.31 34.90
N THR A 566 -11.44 77.53 35.90
CA THR A 566 -11.82 76.24 36.61
C THR A 566 -11.24 74.94 35.98
N PRO A 567 -10.94 73.87 36.77
CA PRO A 567 -10.47 73.80 38.19
C PRO A 567 -9.49 72.61 38.53
N GLU A 568 -9.19 72.41 39.83
CA GLU A 568 -8.86 71.11 40.52
C GLU A 568 -7.56 70.31 40.16
N HIS A 569 -7.02 69.38 40.97
CA HIS A 569 -6.92 69.21 42.45
C HIS A 569 -5.71 68.27 42.81
N SER A 570 -5.64 67.75 44.04
CA SER A 570 -4.49 66.99 44.59
C SER A 570 -4.71 65.44 44.60
N PRO A 571 -3.95 64.58 45.33
CA PRO A 571 -2.93 63.74 44.67
C PRO A 571 -3.07 62.21 44.89
N SER A 572 -2.46 61.41 44.01
CA SER A 572 -2.02 60.01 44.28
C SER A 572 -1.01 59.52 43.22
N PRO A 573 -0.13 58.54 43.54
CA PRO A 573 0.98 58.15 42.66
C PRO A 573 0.65 56.97 41.73
N THR A 574 1.07 57.09 40.46
CA THR A 574 1.20 55.94 39.52
C THR A 574 2.43 56.13 38.65
N SER A 575 3.11 55.03 38.34
CA SER A 575 4.35 54.98 37.56
C SER A 575 4.21 55.47 36.11
N ALA A 576 5.14 56.32 35.67
CA ALA A 576 5.43 56.59 34.26
C ALA A 576 6.89 56.20 33.94
N PRO A 577 7.15 55.45 32.85
CA PRO A 577 8.50 54.99 32.51
C PRO A 577 9.34 56.08 31.83
N VAL A 578 10.67 55.97 31.96
CA VAL A 578 11.60 56.89 31.29
C VAL A 578 11.72 56.56 29.80
N ASN A 579 11.54 57.59 28.99
CA ASN A 579 11.63 57.61 27.53
C ASN A 579 12.93 56.95 27.00
N MET A 580 12.82 56.02 26.05
CA MET A 580 13.93 55.39 25.31
C MET A 580 13.76 55.64 23.81
N SER A 581 14.84 56.00 23.10
CA SER A 581 14.74 56.50 21.72
C SER A 581 14.25 55.42 20.73
N PRO A 582 13.31 55.72 19.81
CA PRO A 582 12.80 54.77 18.82
C PRO A 582 13.84 54.17 17.85
N ASP A 583 15.05 54.73 17.77
CA ASP A 583 16.03 54.38 16.75
C ASP A 583 16.67 53.00 16.95
N TRP A 584 16.84 52.54 18.19
CA TRP A 584 17.54 51.27 18.47
C TRP A 584 16.72 50.05 18.00
N GLU A 585 15.40 50.04 18.27
CA GLU A 585 14.49 48.98 17.81
C GLU A 585 14.42 48.96 16.29
N ARG A 586 14.40 50.14 15.66
CA ARG A 586 14.38 50.32 14.22
C ARG A 586 15.66 49.79 13.56
N SER A 587 16.82 50.03 14.18
CA SER A 587 18.11 49.46 13.75
C SER A 587 18.17 47.94 13.91
N ALA A 588 17.71 47.40 15.04
CA ALA A 588 17.66 45.95 15.28
C ALA A 588 16.70 45.21 14.32
N LEU A 589 15.55 45.82 14.00
CA LEU A 589 14.64 45.35 12.96
C LEU A 589 15.27 45.40 11.56
N PHE A 590 16.02 46.45 11.24
CA PHE A 590 16.78 46.53 9.99
C PHE A 590 17.84 45.43 9.88
N GLU A 591 18.63 45.20 10.93
CA GLU A 591 19.66 44.15 10.91
C GLU A 591 19.04 42.75 10.79
N LYS A 592 17.95 42.48 11.51
CA LYS A 592 17.16 41.24 11.38
C LYS A 592 16.59 41.08 9.96
N MET A 593 16.09 42.16 9.35
CA MET A 593 15.56 42.12 7.99
C MET A 593 16.65 41.88 6.94
N VAL A 594 17.82 42.53 7.06
CA VAL A 594 18.99 42.29 6.20
C VAL A 594 19.50 40.86 6.35
N ARG A 595 19.52 40.31 7.58
CA ARG A 595 19.91 38.92 7.84
C ARG A 595 18.94 37.93 7.18
N VAL A 596 17.63 38.13 7.36
CA VAL A 596 16.59 37.31 6.71
C VAL A 596 16.64 37.44 5.18
N GLN A 597 16.86 38.64 4.63
CA GLN A 597 17.02 38.83 3.18
C GLN A 597 18.25 38.08 2.64
N ARG A 598 19.40 38.14 3.34
CA ARG A 598 20.63 37.46 2.95
C ARG A 598 20.49 35.93 3.01
N ASP A 599 19.80 35.40 4.02
CA ASP A 599 19.52 33.96 4.12
C ASP A 599 18.42 33.49 3.17
N ASN A 600 17.49 34.38 2.76
CA ASN A 600 16.52 34.09 1.72
C ASN A 600 17.15 34.12 0.31
N ALA A 601 18.10 35.03 0.07
CA ALA A 601 18.88 35.06 -1.18
C ALA A 601 19.68 33.76 -1.38
N ARG A 602 20.42 33.32 -0.35
CA ARG A 602 21.12 32.01 -0.34
C ARG A 602 20.20 30.82 -0.60
N LYS A 603 18.94 30.88 -0.15
CA LYS A 603 17.93 29.85 -0.41
C LYS A 603 17.38 29.92 -1.83
N SER A 604 17.23 31.11 -2.41
CA SER A 604 16.95 31.29 -3.84
C SER A 604 18.07 30.68 -4.67
N GLU A 605 19.32 31.15 -4.49
CA GLU A 605 20.50 30.65 -5.19
C GLU A 605 20.62 29.11 -5.14
N LYS A 606 20.23 28.49 -4.02
CA LYS A 606 20.22 27.03 -3.88
C LYS A 606 19.01 26.34 -4.53
N LEU A 607 17.85 26.98 -4.60
CA LEU A 607 16.71 26.50 -5.39
C LEU A 607 17.02 26.62 -6.89
N ASP A 608 17.51 27.78 -7.35
CA ASP A 608 17.90 28.05 -8.73
C ASP A 608 18.89 26.99 -9.25
N PHE A 609 19.94 26.69 -8.47
CA PHE A 609 20.89 25.59 -8.75
C PHE A 609 20.25 24.19 -8.81
N LEU A 610 19.27 23.91 -7.94
CA LEU A 610 18.59 22.61 -7.93
C LEU A 610 17.61 22.48 -9.10
N GLU A 611 16.97 23.56 -9.52
CA GLU A 611 16.11 23.59 -10.71
C GLU A 611 16.94 23.44 -12.00
N GLU A 612 18.12 24.06 -12.10
CA GLU A 612 19.07 23.85 -13.20
C GLU A 612 19.51 22.37 -13.28
N HIS A 613 19.95 21.79 -12.16
CA HIS A 613 20.36 20.38 -12.11
C HIS A 613 19.21 19.40 -12.42
N VAL A 614 17.97 19.71 -12.05
CA VAL A 614 16.78 18.91 -12.43
C VAL A 614 16.48 19.06 -13.92
N GLN A 615 16.63 20.25 -14.50
CA GLN A 615 16.46 20.46 -15.95
C GLN A 615 17.50 19.67 -16.76
N ASP A 616 18.77 19.69 -16.35
CA ASP A 616 19.84 18.89 -16.95
C ASP A 616 19.56 17.38 -16.88
N LEU A 617 19.15 16.89 -15.71
CA LEU A 617 18.83 15.47 -15.54
C LEU A 617 17.64 15.04 -16.42
N VAL A 618 16.62 15.89 -16.55
CA VAL A 618 15.48 15.69 -17.47
C VAL A 618 15.91 15.75 -18.94
N ALA A 619 16.85 16.63 -19.30
CA ALA A 619 17.40 16.72 -20.65
C ALA A 619 18.20 15.46 -21.02
N GLU A 620 19.06 14.96 -20.13
CA GLU A 620 19.84 13.74 -20.35
C GLU A 620 18.96 12.49 -20.38
N VAL A 621 17.89 12.40 -19.57
CA VAL A 621 16.88 11.33 -19.66
C VAL A 621 16.14 11.38 -21.00
N LYS A 622 15.74 12.56 -21.48
CA LYS A 622 15.12 12.73 -22.82
C LYS A 622 16.08 12.33 -23.94
N LYS A 623 17.36 12.70 -23.83
CA LYS A 623 18.42 12.34 -24.79
C LYS A 623 18.67 10.83 -24.82
N LYS A 624 18.78 10.17 -23.66
CA LYS A 624 18.90 8.71 -23.55
C LYS A 624 17.69 7.98 -24.12
N ASN A 625 16.47 8.41 -23.80
CA ASN A 625 15.25 7.87 -24.41
C ASN A 625 15.25 8.04 -25.94
N ARG A 626 15.69 9.19 -26.46
CA ARG A 626 15.77 9.43 -27.92
C ARG A 626 16.83 8.57 -28.61
N ILE A 627 17.94 8.25 -27.92
CA ILE A 627 18.95 7.30 -28.40
C ILE A 627 18.38 5.87 -28.42
N ILE A 628 17.70 5.45 -27.35
CA ILE A 628 17.03 4.13 -27.28
C ILE A 628 16.00 4.01 -28.42
N GLN A 629 15.13 5.01 -28.59
CA GLN A 629 14.15 5.07 -29.68
C GLN A 629 14.81 5.07 -31.06
N PHE A 630 15.97 5.71 -31.24
CA PHE A 630 16.70 5.70 -32.50
C PHE A 630 17.26 4.31 -32.85
N PHE A 631 17.78 3.56 -31.87
CA PHE A 631 18.17 2.16 -32.10
C PHE A 631 16.93 1.28 -32.37
N PHE A 632 15.89 1.40 -31.54
CA PHE A 632 14.64 0.64 -31.68
C PHE A 632 13.89 0.89 -33.00
N ALA A 633 14.11 2.04 -33.64
CA ALA A 633 13.55 2.40 -34.95
C ALA A 633 14.51 2.18 -36.13
N LYS A 634 15.73 1.69 -35.87
CA LYS A 634 16.76 1.39 -36.89
C LYS A 634 17.10 -0.09 -36.97
N GLU A 635 16.83 -0.86 -35.91
CA GLU A 635 16.95 -2.31 -35.89
C GLU A 635 15.64 -2.96 -36.33
N ASP A 636 15.60 -3.44 -37.58
CA ASP A 636 14.51 -4.30 -38.04
C ASP A 636 14.37 -5.53 -37.11
N ALA A 637 13.14 -5.97 -36.87
CA ALA A 637 12.76 -6.99 -35.89
C ALA A 637 13.29 -8.40 -36.22
N GLY A 638 14.60 -8.58 -36.06
CA GLY A 638 15.37 -9.75 -36.45
C GLY A 638 16.88 -9.48 -36.53
N SER A 639 17.33 -8.22 -36.69
CA SER A 639 18.76 -7.88 -36.87
C SER A 639 19.65 -8.15 -35.64
N LEU A 640 19.06 -8.39 -34.46
CA LEU A 640 19.76 -8.83 -33.24
C LEU A 640 19.57 -10.32 -32.93
N ALA A 641 18.93 -11.09 -33.82
CA ALA A 641 18.91 -12.54 -33.70
C ALA A 641 20.34 -13.07 -33.91
N SER A 642 20.97 -13.54 -32.84
CA SER A 642 22.23 -14.28 -32.94
C SER A 642 22.08 -15.46 -33.90
N GLU A 643 23.16 -15.85 -34.59
CA GLU A 643 23.16 -16.99 -35.51
C GLU A 643 22.72 -18.31 -34.82
N ALA A 644 22.85 -18.39 -33.49
CA ALA A 644 22.27 -19.49 -32.68
C ALA A 644 20.72 -19.43 -32.59
N SER A 645 20.14 -18.22 -32.54
CA SER A 645 18.69 -18.01 -32.48
C SER A 645 17.98 -18.39 -33.78
N ASP A 646 18.58 -18.07 -34.93
CA ASP A 646 18.00 -18.46 -36.23
C ASP A 646 18.17 -19.96 -36.52
N ARG A 647 19.26 -20.60 -36.07
CA ARG A 647 19.35 -22.08 -36.04
C ARG A 647 18.23 -22.68 -35.18
N HIS A 648 18.00 -22.14 -33.98
CA HIS A 648 16.94 -22.60 -33.08
C HIS A 648 15.53 -22.40 -33.67
N LYS A 649 15.27 -21.28 -34.39
CA LYS A 649 14.03 -21.12 -35.18
C LYS A 649 13.90 -22.18 -36.28
N ALA A 650 14.99 -22.51 -36.98
CA ALA A 650 14.97 -23.54 -38.03
C ALA A 650 14.71 -24.95 -37.46
N GLU A 651 15.20 -25.25 -36.25
CA GLU A 651 14.90 -26.51 -35.55
C GLU A 651 13.46 -26.54 -35.02
N MET A 652 12.96 -25.45 -34.44
CA MET A 652 11.55 -25.28 -34.05
C MET A 652 10.59 -25.42 -35.23
N ALA A 653 10.94 -24.88 -36.40
CA ALA A 653 10.16 -25.04 -37.63
C ALA A 653 10.19 -26.49 -38.17
N LYS A 654 11.25 -27.26 -37.88
CA LYS A 654 11.35 -28.67 -38.27
C LYS A 654 10.59 -29.62 -37.35
N HIS A 655 10.57 -29.37 -36.04
CA HIS A 655 9.89 -30.25 -35.08
C HIS A 655 8.41 -29.88 -34.88
N GLY A 656 8.02 -28.66 -35.27
CA GLY A 656 6.71 -28.10 -34.98
C GLY A 656 6.67 -27.59 -33.54
N GLY A 657 6.79 -26.27 -33.36
CA GLY A 657 6.95 -25.66 -32.05
C GLY A 657 5.81 -25.98 -31.07
N ILE A 658 6.17 -26.09 -29.78
CA ILE A 658 5.38 -26.19 -28.53
C ILE A 658 3.90 -26.62 -28.68
N MET A 659 3.02 -25.82 -29.30
CA MET A 659 1.61 -26.20 -29.54
C MET A 659 1.46 -27.53 -30.29
N SER A 660 2.31 -27.81 -31.30
CA SER A 660 2.32 -29.12 -31.99
C SER A 660 2.73 -30.25 -31.05
N SER A 661 3.68 -29.97 -30.13
CA SER A 661 4.16 -30.91 -29.13
C SER A 661 3.19 -31.11 -27.94
N MET A 662 2.24 -30.21 -27.73
CA MET A 662 1.10 -30.44 -26.81
C MET A 662 0.09 -31.42 -27.39
N TYR A 663 -0.28 -31.28 -28.67
CA TYR A 663 -1.34 -32.11 -29.28
C TYR A 663 -0.82 -33.46 -29.80
N ASN A 664 0.43 -33.55 -30.26
CA ASN A 664 1.11 -34.83 -30.51
C ASN A 664 1.99 -35.16 -29.30
N MET A 665 1.65 -36.23 -28.55
CA MET A 665 2.27 -36.64 -27.28
C MET A 665 3.75 -37.12 -27.34
N LYS A 666 4.59 -36.50 -28.18
CA LYS A 666 6.03 -36.77 -28.28
C LYS A 666 6.81 -35.71 -27.49
N SER A 667 6.85 -35.88 -26.17
CA SER A 667 7.62 -35.03 -25.26
C SER A 667 9.14 -35.13 -25.52
N LEU A 668 9.63 -34.28 -26.43
CA LEU A 668 11.05 -34.15 -26.80
C LEU A 668 11.55 -32.69 -26.76
N ASP A 669 10.69 -31.73 -26.43
CA ASP A 669 11.00 -30.30 -26.40
C ASP A 669 11.17 -29.80 -24.96
N ASN A 670 12.40 -29.46 -24.57
CA ASN A 670 12.73 -28.86 -23.27
C ASN A 670 12.12 -27.45 -23.08
N GLY A 671 11.55 -26.84 -24.12
CA GLY A 671 10.82 -25.57 -24.02
C GLY A 671 9.44 -25.68 -23.35
N LEU A 672 8.88 -26.88 -23.20
CA LEU A 672 7.54 -27.11 -22.66
C LEU A 672 7.54 -27.21 -21.12
N SER A 673 7.92 -26.10 -20.46
CA SER A 673 7.85 -25.95 -18.99
C SER A 673 6.42 -26.12 -18.46
N LEU A 674 6.27 -26.66 -17.25
CA LEU A 674 4.99 -26.74 -16.54
C LEU A 674 4.36 -25.34 -16.37
N GLU A 675 5.16 -24.32 -16.10
CA GLU A 675 4.70 -22.93 -15.98
C GLU A 675 4.09 -22.42 -17.29
N LEU A 676 4.76 -22.67 -18.43
CA LEU A 676 4.24 -22.32 -19.76
C LEU A 676 3.01 -23.15 -20.12
N SER A 677 2.97 -24.43 -19.72
CA SER A 677 1.79 -25.28 -19.89
C SER A 677 0.59 -24.75 -19.09
N MET A 678 0.80 -24.29 -17.85
CA MET A 678 -0.22 -23.65 -17.02
C MET A 678 -0.64 -22.31 -17.61
N GLU A 679 0.28 -21.47 -18.10
CA GLU A 679 -0.06 -20.19 -18.75
C GLU A 679 -0.89 -20.41 -20.04
N ILE A 680 -0.52 -21.39 -20.86
CA ILE A 680 -1.28 -21.78 -22.06
C ILE A 680 -2.68 -22.29 -21.67
N ASN A 681 -2.78 -23.17 -20.67
CA ASN A 681 -4.08 -23.67 -20.20
C ASN A 681 -4.94 -22.55 -19.60
N GLN A 682 -4.37 -21.62 -18.83
CA GLN A 682 -5.09 -20.49 -18.24
C GLN A 682 -5.56 -19.50 -19.31
N LYS A 683 -4.77 -19.25 -20.36
CA LYS A 683 -5.18 -18.47 -21.54
C LYS A 683 -6.28 -19.18 -22.34
N LEU A 684 -6.14 -20.49 -22.58
CA LEU A 684 -7.17 -21.29 -23.26
C LEU A 684 -8.47 -21.33 -22.46
N GLN A 685 -8.40 -21.51 -21.13
CA GLN A 685 -9.56 -21.44 -20.24
C GLN A 685 -10.22 -20.05 -20.29
N SER A 686 -9.46 -18.97 -20.20
CA SER A 686 -10.00 -17.61 -20.28
C SER A 686 -10.70 -17.34 -21.63
N VAL A 687 -10.13 -17.81 -22.75
CA VAL A 687 -10.76 -17.74 -24.08
C VAL A 687 -12.01 -18.62 -24.15
N LEU A 688 -12.01 -19.81 -23.53
CA LEU A 688 -13.17 -20.70 -23.46
C LEU A 688 -14.30 -20.09 -22.62
N GLU A 689 -13.99 -19.47 -21.48
CA GLU A 689 -14.93 -18.78 -20.59
C GLU A 689 -15.56 -17.55 -21.28
N ASP A 690 -14.76 -16.71 -21.93
CA ASP A 690 -15.25 -15.58 -22.74
C ASP A 690 -16.09 -16.06 -23.95
N THR A 691 -15.70 -17.16 -24.60
CA THR A 691 -16.48 -17.78 -25.68
C THR A 691 -17.80 -18.38 -25.17
N LEU A 692 -17.82 -19.01 -24.00
CA LEU A 692 -19.03 -19.53 -23.35
C LEU A 692 -19.95 -18.39 -22.93
N LEU A 693 -19.41 -17.32 -22.33
CA LEU A 693 -20.16 -16.12 -21.95
C LEU A 693 -20.81 -15.46 -23.18
N LYS A 694 -20.06 -15.31 -24.27
CA LYS A 694 -20.58 -14.82 -25.57
C LYS A 694 -21.66 -15.72 -26.14
N ASN A 695 -21.52 -17.05 -26.06
CA ASN A 695 -22.54 -18.00 -26.51
C ASN A 695 -23.82 -17.95 -25.64
N ILE A 696 -23.69 -17.73 -24.32
CA ILE A 696 -24.83 -17.52 -23.43
C ILE A 696 -25.56 -16.21 -23.80
N MET A 697 -24.82 -15.10 -23.94
CA MET A 697 -25.40 -13.81 -24.36
C MET A 697 -26.06 -13.90 -25.75
N LEU A 698 -25.46 -14.61 -26.71
CA LEU A 698 -26.05 -14.84 -28.03
C LEU A 698 -27.34 -15.68 -27.94
N LYS A 699 -27.40 -16.66 -27.05
CA LYS A 699 -28.60 -17.47 -26.80
C LYS A 699 -29.73 -16.64 -26.17
N ASP A 700 -29.42 -15.76 -25.22
CA ASP A 700 -30.40 -14.88 -24.58
C ASP A 700 -30.90 -13.79 -25.55
N ASN A 701 -30.00 -13.24 -26.39
CA ASN A 701 -30.37 -12.35 -27.49
C ASN A 701 -31.27 -13.06 -28.53
N LEU A 702 -30.97 -14.32 -28.87
CA LEU A 702 -31.79 -15.13 -29.79
C LEU A 702 -33.16 -15.47 -29.18
N SER A 703 -33.21 -15.74 -27.87
CA SER A 703 -34.46 -15.95 -27.12
C SER A 703 -35.33 -14.68 -27.14
N THR A 704 -34.72 -13.52 -26.87
CA THR A 704 -35.37 -12.20 -26.92
C THR A 704 -35.90 -11.87 -28.32
N LEU A 705 -35.08 -12.11 -29.36
CA LEU A 705 -35.49 -11.94 -30.75
C LEU A 705 -36.61 -12.91 -31.14
N GLY A 706 -36.59 -14.16 -30.66
CA GLY A 706 -37.66 -15.13 -30.86
C GLY A 706 -38.99 -14.70 -30.23
N ALA A 707 -38.95 -14.15 -29.01
CA ALA A 707 -40.11 -13.58 -28.35
C ALA A 707 -40.67 -12.37 -29.12
N GLU A 708 -39.81 -11.49 -29.64
CA GLU A 708 -40.20 -10.33 -30.44
C GLU A 708 -40.78 -10.74 -31.81
N VAL A 709 -40.20 -11.74 -32.48
CA VAL A 709 -40.75 -12.34 -33.71
C VAL A 709 -42.11 -12.98 -33.44
N ALA A 710 -42.31 -13.66 -32.30
CA ALA A 710 -43.61 -14.18 -31.91
C ALA A 710 -44.63 -13.06 -31.66
N ARG A 711 -44.24 -11.99 -30.96
CA ARG A 711 -45.06 -10.79 -30.70
C ARG A 711 -45.50 -10.12 -32.01
N ILE A 712 -44.58 -9.91 -32.94
CA ILE A 712 -44.85 -9.34 -34.27
C ILE A 712 -45.74 -10.27 -35.09
N SER A 713 -45.50 -11.59 -35.06
CA SER A 713 -46.34 -12.58 -35.75
C SER A 713 -47.78 -12.58 -35.23
N GLN A 714 -47.97 -12.48 -33.90
CA GLN A 714 -49.29 -12.39 -33.27
C GLN A 714 -50.00 -11.07 -33.61
N GLN A 715 -49.27 -9.94 -33.64
CA GLN A 715 -49.82 -8.67 -34.11
C GLN A 715 -50.21 -8.74 -35.59
N TYR A 716 -49.39 -9.34 -36.46
CA TYR A 716 -49.68 -9.50 -37.88
C TYR A 716 -50.92 -10.38 -38.12
N GLN A 717 -51.03 -11.52 -37.41
CA GLN A 717 -52.25 -12.35 -37.44
C GLN A 717 -53.48 -11.59 -36.96
N SER A 718 -53.36 -10.78 -35.91
CA SER A 718 -54.46 -9.96 -35.38
C SER A 718 -54.92 -8.90 -36.40
N LEU A 719 -53.98 -8.23 -37.06
CA LEU A 719 -54.26 -7.26 -38.12
C LEU A 719 -54.96 -7.93 -39.31
N LEU A 720 -54.47 -9.10 -39.73
CA LEU A 720 -54.99 -9.88 -40.85
C LEU A 720 -56.35 -10.55 -40.53
N GLN A 721 -56.70 -10.68 -39.24
CA GLN A 721 -58.03 -11.07 -38.79
C GLN A 721 -59.00 -9.87 -38.77
N GLN A 722 -58.55 -8.69 -38.33
CA GLN A 722 -59.33 -7.44 -38.45
C GLN A 722 -59.63 -7.10 -39.92
N GLN A 723 -58.66 -7.26 -40.82
CA GLN A 723 -58.81 -7.06 -42.27
C GLN A 723 -59.69 -8.12 -42.96
N LYS A 724 -60.19 -9.11 -42.23
CA LYS A 724 -61.22 -10.07 -42.68
C LYS A 724 -62.60 -9.85 -42.04
N GLN A 725 -62.71 -8.84 -41.17
CA GLN A 725 -63.94 -8.44 -40.48
C GLN A 725 -64.42 -7.04 -40.89
N ALA A 726 -63.62 -6.33 -41.68
CA ALA A 726 -63.99 -5.17 -42.49
C ALA A 726 -64.19 -5.59 -43.96
#